data_AF-A0A9E1UW54-F1
#
_entry.id   AF-A0A9E1UW54-F1
#
_cell.length_a   1.000
_cell.length_b   1.000
_cell.length_c   1.000
_cell.angle_alpha   90.00
_cell.angle_beta   90.00
_cell.angle_gamma   90.00
#
_symmetry.space_group_name_H-M   'P 1'
#
loop_
_entity.id
_entity.type
_entity.pdbx_description
1 polymer ?
#
loop_
_entity_poly.entity_id
_entity_poly.type
_entity_poly.pdbx_seq_one_letter_code
_entity_poly.pdbx_strand_id
1 'polypeptide(L)'
;MRTVTLLVLMSMSGGALAQQALDLPRALAAPTGIVALLGDLDCRLALSMAATTKHIYYVQLATAQEAEQARRKAAAAGLLGTRIFVDSGKLSHLHLADDLVDLLVVSKGIKFSDAEARRVINPLGKAILGDREITKEFPRGIDFWTHPQHGPDNNPRALDQIARAPYLTQFIAQPSWCPMPQVSVAAGGRMYKAYGHIAHRRLHQRWLNTLIGVNAYNGSILWERPLPEGFMIHRNTMVATDGGLYMGDAESCRVHHPDTGEIMREIVVPAGIADGSVWKWMGFDDDVLYALVGGKEIEPRTRKSNNRGYGHWPWGMWDGHDFKDPRSNFGFGRTLAAFAAKTGKLLWSHREEDFLDGRAVCMRKGRIYAFSPGRQLLCLEAKDGKEVWRNSTPELLNAVGKDGKAQLYTTGFSTSYYMSCNDDVILFAGPQRPNMVAVSTATGELLWTYKQGNFQAVFLDTDLFVAGGSRDERASYRLDIKTGKQLHKLRARAGCTHATANLDSVFFRGGGTVRIGIADNSVNHITPMRPPCQDGVITSNGLLYWGPWMCGCSLSLYGHISLGSRSTQGLVGTDPQLQTATVDAAATASGPEVKPGDWPCYRQTPAGSCLTRHRFPAAPAPVWSYQTGGPMPSAPVSVGEMIYLGDRSGAIRGIDAGSGKEKWQTFTGGMVVFPPFIAEGRAYAGAADGKVYALDAGTGQEQWSYRIAPAQRWIPVFGSLVSTWPAVGGVAVADGKVYAAGGIAHYDDTHVVA
;
A
#
# COMPACT_ATOMS: atom_id res chain seq x y z
N MET A 1 -18.99 -10.35 34.44
CA MET A 1 -19.68 -11.42 35.20
C MET A 1 -19.70 -12.67 34.31
N ARG A 2 -19.02 -13.73 34.78
CA ARG A 2 -18.91 -15.11 34.26
C ARG A 2 -18.41 -15.32 32.82
N THR A 3 -17.08 -15.32 32.69
CA THR A 3 -16.31 -15.99 31.64
C THR A 3 -16.40 -17.51 31.86
N VAL A 4 -16.93 -18.25 30.89
CA VAL A 4 -16.88 -19.73 30.88
C VAL A 4 -15.64 -20.14 30.10
N THR A 5 -14.61 -20.56 30.81
CA THR A 5 -13.41 -21.18 30.24
C THR A 5 -13.75 -22.63 29.87
N LEU A 6 -13.97 -22.90 28.57
CA LEU A 6 -14.05 -24.27 28.07
C LEU A 6 -12.62 -24.81 27.95
N LEU A 7 -12.18 -25.63 28.92
CA LEU A 7 -11.01 -26.48 28.77
C LEU A 7 -11.39 -27.66 27.86
N VAL A 8 -10.89 -27.65 26.62
CA VAL A 8 -10.86 -28.84 25.78
C VAL A 8 -9.62 -29.64 26.16
N LEU A 9 -9.82 -30.78 26.82
CA LEU A 9 -8.78 -31.77 27.11
C LEU A 9 -8.35 -32.44 25.78
N MET A 10 -7.20 -32.04 25.24
CA MET A 10 -6.47 -32.83 24.25
C MET A 10 -5.69 -33.93 24.98
N SER A 11 -5.96 -35.18 24.64
CA SER A 11 -5.18 -36.34 25.08
C SER A 11 -3.71 -36.20 24.68
N MET A 12 -2.83 -36.25 25.67
CA MET A 12 -1.40 -36.01 25.54
C MET A 12 -0.67 -37.11 24.75
N SER A 13 -0.27 -36.77 23.54
CA SER A 13 0.90 -37.33 22.83
C SER A 13 1.53 -36.23 21.98
N GLY A 14 2.12 -35.20 22.61
CA GLY A 14 2.57 -34.00 21.88
C GLY A 14 3.53 -33.06 22.63
N GLY A 15 4.25 -33.53 23.65
CA GLY A 15 5.04 -32.67 24.55
C GLY A 15 6.07 -31.77 23.87
N ALA A 16 6.74 -32.22 22.81
CA ALA A 16 7.76 -31.42 22.12
C ALA A 16 7.18 -30.33 21.18
N LEU A 17 6.09 -30.64 20.47
CA LEU A 17 5.42 -29.70 19.56
C LEU A 17 4.63 -28.62 20.32
N ALA A 18 4.02 -28.98 21.45
CA ALA A 18 3.34 -28.02 22.32
C ALA A 18 4.32 -27.02 22.97
N GLN A 19 5.52 -27.46 23.36
CA GLN A 19 6.57 -26.59 23.87
C GLN A 19 7.09 -25.63 22.78
N GLN A 20 7.33 -26.15 21.56
CA GLN A 20 7.77 -25.35 20.41
C GLN A 20 6.73 -24.28 20.00
N ALA A 21 5.44 -24.60 20.08
CA ALA A 21 4.34 -23.67 19.83
C ALA A 21 4.18 -22.58 20.91
N LEU A 22 4.72 -22.77 22.12
CA LEU A 22 4.70 -21.78 23.20
C LEU A 22 5.86 -20.76 23.08
N ASP A 23 6.99 -21.15 22.49
CA ASP A 23 8.17 -20.28 22.32
C ASP A 23 8.16 -19.49 21.00
N LEU A 24 7.58 -20.03 19.93
CA LEU A 24 7.49 -19.37 18.62
C LEU A 24 6.77 -18.00 18.63
N PRO A 25 5.70 -17.77 19.42
CA PRO A 25 5.10 -16.44 19.55
C PRO A 25 6.07 -15.37 20.04
N ARG A 26 7.13 -15.72 20.78
CA ARG A 26 8.17 -14.76 21.22
C ARG A 26 9.10 -14.35 20.09
N ALA A 27 9.21 -15.17 19.04
CA ALA A 27 9.99 -14.83 17.84
C ALA A 27 9.25 -13.85 16.91
N LEU A 28 7.94 -13.64 17.12
CA LEU A 28 7.13 -12.67 16.39
C LEU A 28 7.26 -11.30 17.06
N ALA A 29 8.04 -10.42 16.44
CA ALA A 29 8.28 -9.06 16.94
C ALA A 29 7.03 -8.17 16.87
N ALA A 30 6.14 -8.42 15.89
CA ALA A 30 4.95 -7.64 15.63
C ALA A 30 3.65 -8.40 15.98
N PRO A 31 2.55 -7.70 16.28
CA PRO A 31 1.29 -8.34 16.65
C PRO A 31 0.52 -8.94 15.46
N THR A 32 0.87 -8.57 14.23
CA THR A 32 0.29 -9.01 12.96
C THR A 32 1.41 -9.20 11.93
N GLY A 33 1.14 -10.00 10.90
CA GLY A 33 2.13 -10.33 9.87
C GLY A 33 1.80 -11.66 9.18
N ILE A 34 2.77 -12.19 8.43
CA ILE A 34 2.67 -13.45 7.71
C ILE A 34 3.68 -14.46 8.27
N VAL A 35 3.18 -15.63 8.64
CA VAL A 35 3.97 -16.79 9.06
C VAL A 35 3.86 -17.88 8.00
N ALA A 36 5.00 -18.37 7.51
CA ALA A 36 5.06 -19.50 6.59
C ALA A 36 5.47 -20.77 7.34
N LEU A 37 4.69 -21.84 7.20
CA LEU A 37 4.91 -23.13 7.84
C LEU A 37 5.06 -24.20 6.76
N LEU A 38 6.29 -24.69 6.59
CA LEU A 38 6.60 -25.70 5.58
C LEU A 38 6.52 -27.10 6.19
N GLY A 39 5.64 -27.95 5.66
CA GLY A 39 5.42 -29.31 6.14
C GLY A 39 4.58 -29.46 7.40
N ASP A 40 3.79 -28.44 7.79
CA ASP A 40 2.89 -28.50 8.96
C ASP A 40 1.65 -29.37 8.64
N LEU A 41 1.84 -30.69 8.71
CA LEU A 41 0.79 -31.68 8.46
C LEU A 41 -0.44 -31.37 9.32
N ASP A 42 -1.62 -31.48 8.72
CA ASP A 42 -2.90 -31.22 9.38
C ASP A 42 -3.11 -29.79 9.90
N CYS A 43 -2.24 -28.84 9.54
CA CYS A 43 -2.23 -27.47 10.08
C CYS A 43 -2.09 -27.44 11.62
N ARG A 44 -1.38 -28.39 12.24
CA ARG A 44 -1.31 -28.49 13.71
C ARG A 44 -0.73 -27.23 14.34
N LEU A 45 0.42 -26.78 13.85
CA LEU A 45 1.08 -25.59 14.37
C LEU A 45 0.31 -24.32 13.97
N ALA A 46 -0.17 -24.24 12.72
CA ALA A 46 -0.99 -23.12 12.26
C ALA A 46 -2.22 -22.90 13.16
N LEU A 47 -2.98 -23.97 13.44
CA LEU A 47 -4.18 -23.91 14.29
C LEU A 47 -3.85 -23.49 15.73
N SER A 48 -2.76 -24.04 16.28
CA SER A 48 -2.31 -23.69 17.63
C SER A 48 -1.91 -22.22 17.74
N MET A 49 -1.15 -21.69 16.77
CA MET A 49 -0.71 -20.29 16.79
C MET A 49 -1.85 -19.32 16.45
N ALA A 50 -2.76 -19.70 15.55
CA ALA A 50 -3.90 -18.87 15.18
C ALA A 50 -4.87 -18.62 16.34
N ALA A 51 -4.89 -19.51 17.35
CA ALA A 51 -5.70 -19.35 18.54
C ALA A 51 -5.22 -18.20 19.46
N THR A 52 -3.94 -17.83 19.39
CA THR A 52 -3.34 -16.85 20.32
C THR A 52 -2.80 -15.59 19.64
N THR A 53 -2.66 -15.59 18.31
CA THR A 53 -2.12 -14.44 17.58
C THR A 53 -3.03 -13.98 16.44
N LYS A 54 -2.68 -12.86 15.79
CA LYS A 54 -3.44 -12.26 14.67
C LYS A 54 -2.78 -12.43 13.29
N HIS A 55 -1.75 -13.26 13.18
CA HIS A 55 -0.99 -13.48 11.94
C HIS A 55 -1.76 -14.29 10.89
N ILE A 56 -1.43 -14.08 9.62
CA ILE A 56 -1.81 -14.97 8.53
C ILE A 56 -0.82 -16.13 8.46
N TYR A 57 -1.31 -17.35 8.24
CA TYR A 57 -0.51 -18.56 8.13
C TYR A 57 -0.59 -19.11 6.71
N TYR A 58 0.57 -19.23 6.07
CA TYR A 58 0.72 -19.97 4.82
C TYR A 58 1.31 -21.35 5.13
N VAL A 59 0.61 -22.41 4.76
CA VAL A 59 1.04 -23.81 4.97
C VAL A 59 1.29 -24.44 3.61
N GLN A 60 2.48 -24.99 3.38
CA GLN A 60 2.79 -25.74 2.16
C GLN A 60 3.15 -27.19 2.50
N LEU A 61 2.43 -28.12 1.88
CA LEU A 61 2.57 -29.57 2.07
C LEU A 61 3.09 -30.25 0.79
N ALA A 62 3.56 -31.50 0.90
CA ALA A 62 4.20 -32.18 -0.22
C ALA A 62 3.19 -32.63 -1.28
N THR A 63 2.00 -33.04 -0.85
CA THR A 63 0.99 -33.66 -1.72
C THR A 63 -0.36 -32.96 -1.66
N ALA A 64 -1.16 -33.12 -2.72
CA ALA A 64 -2.53 -32.62 -2.77
C ALA A 64 -3.43 -33.28 -1.71
N GLN A 65 -3.21 -34.55 -1.38
CA GLN A 65 -3.99 -35.26 -0.36
C GLN A 65 -3.76 -34.70 1.04
N GLU A 66 -2.51 -34.42 1.40
CA GLU A 66 -2.17 -33.76 2.66
C GLU A 66 -2.77 -32.36 2.74
N ALA A 67 -2.69 -31.58 1.65
CA ALA A 67 -3.28 -30.25 1.57
C ALA A 67 -4.80 -30.28 1.73
N GLU A 68 -5.49 -31.24 1.12
CA GLU A 68 -6.94 -31.40 1.26
C GLU A 68 -7.34 -31.72 2.72
N GLN A 69 -6.62 -32.62 3.38
CA GLN A 69 -6.85 -32.93 4.80
C GLN A 69 -6.63 -31.70 5.70
N ALA A 70 -5.55 -30.95 5.45
CA ALA A 70 -5.24 -29.71 6.15
C ALA A 70 -6.31 -28.63 5.92
N ARG A 71 -6.80 -28.46 4.69
CA ARG A 71 -7.92 -27.55 4.37
C ARG A 71 -9.18 -27.91 5.14
N ARG A 72 -9.56 -29.19 5.19
CA ARG A 72 -10.72 -29.66 5.97
C ARG A 72 -10.59 -29.31 7.45
N LYS A 73 -9.41 -29.50 8.05
CA LYS A 73 -9.15 -29.13 9.45
C LYS A 73 -9.21 -27.62 9.69
N ALA A 74 -8.57 -26.83 8.83
CA ALA A 74 -8.62 -25.37 8.91
C ALA A 74 -10.04 -24.81 8.69
N ALA A 75 -10.83 -25.43 7.80
CA ALA A 75 -12.21 -25.06 7.55
C ALA A 75 -13.13 -25.41 8.73
N ALA A 76 -12.95 -26.58 9.35
CA ALA A 76 -13.68 -26.97 10.56
C ALA A 76 -13.42 -26.00 11.73
N ALA A 77 -12.24 -25.37 11.77
CA ALA A 77 -11.90 -24.31 12.73
C ALA A 77 -12.40 -22.91 12.30
N GLY A 78 -12.99 -22.74 11.11
CA GLY A 78 -13.43 -21.46 10.57
C GLY A 78 -12.31 -20.51 10.13
N LEU A 79 -11.09 -21.03 9.94
CA LEU A 79 -9.89 -20.24 9.68
C LEU A 79 -9.38 -20.33 8.23
N LEU A 80 -9.87 -21.30 7.44
CA LEU A 80 -9.46 -21.46 6.04
C LEU A 80 -9.88 -20.25 5.18
N GLY A 81 -8.94 -19.70 4.43
CA GLY A 81 -9.15 -18.55 3.52
C GLY A 81 -9.26 -17.19 4.22
N THR A 82 -9.21 -17.16 5.55
CA THR A 82 -9.24 -15.94 6.37
C THR A 82 -7.94 -15.74 7.15
N ARG A 83 -7.43 -16.81 7.78
CA ARG A 83 -6.21 -16.80 8.60
C ARG A 83 -5.24 -17.90 8.22
N ILE A 84 -5.72 -19.01 7.66
CA ILE A 84 -4.90 -20.15 7.23
C ILE A 84 -5.12 -20.37 5.73
N PHE A 85 -4.02 -20.46 4.98
CA PHE A 85 -3.98 -20.71 3.54
C PHE A 85 -3.11 -21.94 3.31
N VAL A 86 -3.61 -22.91 2.53
CA VAL A 86 -2.96 -24.22 2.38
C VAL A 86 -2.68 -24.51 0.92
N ASP A 87 -1.42 -24.75 0.61
CA ASP A 87 -0.92 -25.10 -0.71
C ASP A 87 -0.19 -26.45 -0.71
N SER A 88 0.06 -27.00 -1.88
CA SER A 88 0.81 -28.23 -2.08
C SER A 88 1.86 -28.07 -3.18
N GLY A 89 3.07 -28.58 -2.97
CA GLY A 89 4.13 -28.58 -3.96
C GLY A 89 5.47 -29.06 -3.41
N LYS A 90 6.53 -28.84 -4.18
CA LYS A 90 7.89 -29.25 -3.79
C LYS A 90 8.30 -28.52 -2.51
N LEU A 91 8.71 -29.26 -1.49
CA LEU A 91 9.16 -28.67 -0.22
C LEU A 91 10.53 -27.99 -0.30
N SER A 92 11.20 -28.00 -1.46
CA SER A 92 12.45 -27.28 -1.67
C SER A 92 12.26 -25.80 -2.06
N HIS A 93 11.02 -25.38 -2.35
CA HIS A 93 10.70 -24.04 -2.84
C HIS A 93 9.30 -23.62 -2.38
N LEU A 94 9.17 -22.43 -1.79
CA LEU A 94 7.90 -21.87 -1.34
C LEU A 94 7.24 -21.07 -2.45
N HIS A 95 5.94 -21.26 -2.65
CA HIS A 95 5.21 -20.52 -3.69
C HIS A 95 4.86 -19.07 -3.31
N LEU A 96 5.49 -18.50 -2.28
CA LEU A 96 5.29 -17.10 -1.87
C LEU A 96 6.16 -16.17 -2.70
N ALA A 97 5.67 -14.95 -2.93
CA ALA A 97 6.52 -13.88 -3.43
C ALA A 97 7.69 -13.59 -2.48
N ASP A 98 8.72 -12.97 -3.05
CA ASP A 98 9.91 -12.54 -2.32
C ASP A 98 9.54 -11.55 -1.21
N ASP A 99 10.31 -11.55 -0.13
CA ASP A 99 10.21 -10.57 0.96
C ASP A 99 8.83 -10.48 1.65
N LEU A 100 8.01 -11.53 1.68
CA LEU A 100 6.69 -11.43 2.33
C LEU A 100 6.67 -11.81 3.80
N VAL A 101 7.51 -12.77 4.19
CA VAL A 101 7.33 -13.56 5.42
C VAL A 101 8.04 -12.91 6.59
N ASP A 102 7.32 -12.73 7.70
CA ASP A 102 7.89 -12.24 8.96
C ASP A 102 8.57 -13.38 9.73
N LEU A 103 7.97 -14.57 9.71
CA LEU A 103 8.54 -15.79 10.30
C LEU A 103 8.32 -17.01 9.41
N LEU A 104 9.40 -17.64 8.97
CA LEU A 104 9.40 -18.95 8.33
C LEU A 104 9.75 -20.04 9.35
N VAL A 105 8.95 -21.09 9.42
CA VAL A 105 9.24 -22.30 10.20
C VAL A 105 9.25 -23.51 9.26
N VAL A 106 10.39 -24.21 9.21
CA VAL A 106 10.54 -25.43 8.42
C VAL A 106 10.48 -26.64 9.34
N SER A 107 9.56 -27.57 9.06
CA SER A 107 9.38 -28.78 9.85
C SER A 107 10.65 -29.65 9.84
N LYS A 108 10.90 -30.33 10.96
CA LYS A 108 12.10 -31.16 11.15
C LYS A 108 12.20 -32.24 10.07
N GLY A 109 13.41 -32.42 9.52
CA GLY A 109 13.69 -33.42 8.49
C GLY A 109 13.56 -32.92 7.05
N ILE A 110 13.02 -31.71 6.84
CA ILE A 110 12.97 -31.08 5.51
C ILE A 110 14.30 -30.36 5.25
N LYS A 111 14.99 -30.72 4.17
CA LYS A 111 16.16 -29.98 3.68
C LYS A 111 15.69 -28.73 2.95
N PHE A 112 16.08 -27.56 3.45
CA PHE A 112 15.70 -26.26 2.91
C PHE A 112 16.90 -25.33 2.85
N SER A 113 17.05 -24.58 1.75
CA SER A 113 18.25 -23.77 1.52
C SER A 113 18.15 -22.38 2.15
N ASP A 114 19.29 -21.83 2.57
CA ASP A 114 19.39 -20.45 3.06
C ASP A 114 18.96 -19.44 2.01
N ALA A 115 19.27 -19.71 0.74
CA ALA A 115 18.93 -18.83 -0.36
C ALA A 115 17.41 -18.69 -0.51
N GLU A 116 16.69 -19.81 -0.45
CA GLU A 116 15.23 -19.81 -0.52
C GLU A 116 14.60 -19.20 0.74
N ALA A 117 15.12 -19.53 1.93
CA ALA A 117 14.66 -18.92 3.18
C ALA A 117 14.82 -17.39 3.15
N ARG A 118 15.98 -16.90 2.71
CA ARG A 118 16.24 -15.46 2.53
C ARG A 118 15.45 -14.85 1.40
N ARG A 119 15.02 -15.60 0.39
CA ARG A 119 14.15 -15.07 -0.68
C ARG A 119 12.78 -14.70 -0.11
N VAL A 120 12.17 -15.58 0.69
CA VAL A 120 10.78 -15.38 1.15
C VAL A 120 10.64 -14.51 2.38
N ILE A 121 11.59 -14.53 3.32
CA ILE A 121 11.50 -13.68 4.51
C ILE A 121 11.83 -12.23 4.13
N ASN A 122 11.09 -11.28 4.70
CA ASN A 122 11.40 -9.86 4.54
C ASN A 122 12.67 -9.47 5.31
N PRO A 123 13.30 -8.31 5.01
CA PRO A 123 14.36 -7.77 5.86
C PRO A 123 13.89 -7.62 7.31
N LEU A 124 14.73 -8.10 8.24
CA LEU A 124 14.46 -8.31 9.67
C LEU A 124 13.52 -9.49 10.00
N GLY A 125 12.90 -10.10 9.00
CA GLY A 125 12.18 -11.36 9.12
C GLY A 125 13.12 -12.52 9.47
N LYS A 126 12.54 -13.53 10.10
CA LYS A 126 13.27 -14.68 10.67
C LYS A 126 12.89 -15.99 9.99
N ALA A 127 13.86 -16.90 9.88
CA ALA A 127 13.64 -18.27 9.45
C ALA A 127 14.22 -19.27 10.44
N ILE A 128 13.41 -20.23 10.88
CA ILE A 128 13.80 -21.33 11.75
C ILE A 128 13.91 -22.60 10.88
N LEU A 129 15.15 -23.04 10.67
CA LEU A 129 15.52 -24.17 9.82
C LEU A 129 16.09 -25.30 10.69
N GLY A 130 15.21 -26.13 11.25
CA GLY A 130 15.59 -27.06 12.31
C GLY A 130 16.04 -26.29 13.56
N ASP A 131 17.28 -26.51 14.00
CA ASP A 131 17.85 -25.87 15.20
C ASP A 131 18.56 -24.54 14.89
N ARG A 132 18.52 -24.08 13.64
CA ARG A 132 19.21 -22.86 13.19
C ARG A 132 18.20 -21.75 12.91
N GLU A 133 18.48 -20.56 13.43
CA GLU A 133 17.75 -19.33 13.13
C GLU A 133 18.56 -18.44 12.16
N ILE A 134 17.88 -17.84 11.18
CA ILE A 134 18.44 -16.85 10.26
C ILE A 134 17.59 -15.60 10.34
N THR A 135 18.22 -14.42 10.38
CA THR A 135 17.57 -13.12 10.15
C THR A 135 18.06 -12.55 8.83
N LYS A 136 17.16 -11.97 8.04
CA LYS A 136 17.54 -11.31 6.77
C LYS A 136 17.98 -9.87 7.02
N GLU A 137 19.12 -9.52 6.44
CA GLU A 137 19.62 -8.14 6.42
C GLU A 137 18.98 -7.35 5.28
N PHE A 138 18.98 -6.02 5.38
CA PHE A 138 18.59 -5.18 4.26
C PHE A 138 19.58 -5.34 3.09
N PRO A 139 19.09 -5.55 1.86
CA PRO A 139 19.91 -5.45 0.66
C PRO A 139 20.68 -4.11 0.59
N ARG A 140 21.91 -4.15 0.08
CA ARG A 140 22.70 -2.94 -0.18
C ARG A 140 22.03 -2.09 -1.25
N GLY A 141 22.07 -0.77 -1.09
CA GLY A 141 21.50 0.18 -2.06
C GLY A 141 20.00 0.47 -1.87
N ILE A 142 19.37 -0.07 -0.82
CA ILE A 142 18.05 0.41 -0.39
C ILE A 142 18.15 1.85 0.09
N ASP A 143 17.12 2.62 -0.23
CA ASP A 143 16.93 3.96 0.30
C ASP A 143 15.60 4.05 1.07
N PHE A 144 15.50 5.06 1.94
CA PHE A 144 14.34 5.29 2.78
C PHE A 144 13.72 6.66 2.52
N TRP A 145 12.40 6.65 2.35
CA TRP A 145 11.57 7.87 2.29
C TRP A 145 11.33 8.41 3.70
N THR A 146 12.40 8.93 4.31
CA THR A 146 12.44 9.31 5.73
C THR A 146 11.52 10.49 6.03
N HIS A 147 11.39 11.46 5.11
CA HIS A 147 10.58 12.66 5.27
C HIS A 147 9.39 12.65 4.28
N PRO A 148 8.34 13.45 4.51
CA PRO A 148 7.22 13.64 3.58
C PRO A 148 7.64 13.91 2.13
N GLN A 149 8.81 14.55 1.93
CA GLN A 149 9.41 14.82 0.62
C GLN A 149 10.73 14.06 0.41
N HIS A 150 10.75 12.80 0.83
CA HIS A 150 11.91 11.91 0.84
C HIS A 150 12.99 12.31 1.86
N GLY A 151 13.60 13.48 1.69
CA GLY A 151 14.65 14.03 2.56
C GLY A 151 14.32 15.42 3.08
N PRO A 152 15.17 15.98 3.95
CA PRO A 152 14.97 17.33 4.49
C PRO A 152 15.35 18.44 3.48
N ASP A 153 15.91 18.08 2.32
CA ASP A 153 16.12 18.96 1.17
C ASP A 153 14.83 19.24 0.37
N ASN A 154 13.73 18.59 0.75
CA ASN A 154 12.43 18.60 0.08
C ASN A 154 12.49 18.22 -1.40
N ASN A 155 13.47 17.40 -1.81
CA ASN A 155 13.53 16.86 -3.15
C ASN A 155 12.84 15.49 -3.18
N PRO A 156 11.64 15.32 -3.78
CA PRO A 156 10.88 14.08 -3.73
C PRO A 156 11.46 12.98 -4.65
N ARG A 157 12.71 12.60 -4.43
CA ARG A 157 13.48 11.63 -5.22
C ARG A 157 14.21 10.64 -4.32
N ALA A 158 13.81 9.38 -4.41
CA ALA A 158 14.58 8.29 -3.81
C ALA A 158 15.85 7.98 -4.60
N LEU A 159 16.90 7.60 -3.88
CA LEU A 159 18.16 7.07 -4.39
C LEU A 159 18.20 5.53 -4.35
N ASP A 160 17.04 4.89 -4.15
CA ASP A 160 16.90 3.43 -4.10
C ASP A 160 17.43 2.78 -5.38
N GLN A 161 18.32 1.80 -5.22
CA GLN A 161 18.97 1.08 -6.32
C GLN A 161 18.25 -0.22 -6.69
N ILE A 162 17.36 -0.70 -5.81
CA ILE A 162 16.67 -1.99 -5.91
C ILE A 162 15.34 -1.83 -6.65
N ALA A 163 14.56 -0.79 -6.36
CA ALA A 163 13.25 -0.55 -6.97
C ALA A 163 13.36 -0.10 -8.44
N ARG A 164 13.49 -1.07 -9.35
CA ARG A 164 13.65 -0.92 -10.80
C ARG A 164 12.53 -1.58 -11.59
N ALA A 165 12.17 -1.00 -12.73
CA ALA A 165 11.25 -1.63 -13.67
C ALA A 165 11.90 -2.82 -14.41
N PRO A 166 11.12 -3.78 -14.95
CA PRO A 166 9.66 -3.90 -14.84
C PRO A 166 9.22 -4.29 -13.43
N TYR A 167 7.94 -4.07 -13.10
CA TYR A 167 7.40 -4.26 -11.77
C TYR A 167 6.31 -5.35 -11.74
N LEU A 168 6.10 -5.98 -10.57
CA LEU A 168 4.99 -6.88 -10.27
C LEU A 168 4.31 -6.48 -8.96
N THR A 169 3.02 -6.79 -8.82
CA THR A 169 2.28 -6.60 -7.57
C THR A 169 2.97 -7.34 -6.44
N GLN A 170 3.32 -6.59 -5.39
CA GLN A 170 3.83 -7.13 -4.14
C GLN A 170 2.67 -7.36 -3.17
N PHE A 171 1.80 -6.37 -2.98
CA PHE A 171 0.58 -6.51 -2.18
C PHE A 171 -0.48 -5.45 -2.50
N ILE A 172 -1.72 -5.73 -2.08
CA ILE A 172 -2.83 -4.75 -2.01
C ILE A 172 -3.44 -4.86 -0.61
N ALA A 173 -3.45 -3.79 0.17
CA ALA A 173 -3.78 -3.85 1.59
C ALA A 173 -4.75 -2.76 2.05
N GLN A 174 -5.25 -2.91 3.28
CA GLN A 174 -5.98 -1.85 3.98
C GLN A 174 -5.01 -0.71 4.38
N PRO A 175 -5.51 0.52 4.60
CA PRO A 175 -6.89 0.96 4.35
C PRO A 175 -7.28 0.97 2.87
N SER A 176 -8.53 0.66 2.54
CA SER A 176 -9.05 0.85 1.17
C SER A 176 -9.21 2.33 0.80
N TRP A 177 -9.58 3.15 1.79
CA TRP A 177 -9.90 4.57 1.66
C TRP A 177 -9.39 5.31 2.89
N CYS A 178 -9.14 6.60 2.77
CA CYS A 178 -8.66 7.43 3.88
C CYS A 178 -9.26 8.85 3.86
N PRO A 179 -9.24 9.56 5.00
CA PRO A 179 -9.59 10.96 5.09
C PRO A 179 -8.42 11.85 4.66
N MET A 180 -8.72 13.13 4.48
CA MET A 180 -7.75 14.19 4.23
C MET A 180 -7.45 14.99 5.49
N PRO A 181 -6.30 15.68 5.55
CA PRO A 181 -5.08 15.41 4.78
C PRO A 181 -4.46 14.03 5.05
N GLN A 182 -3.48 13.60 4.26
CA GLN A 182 -2.63 12.45 4.59
C GLN A 182 -1.16 12.76 4.31
N VAL A 183 -0.27 12.11 5.05
CA VAL A 183 1.18 12.08 4.80
C VAL A 183 1.69 10.67 5.12
N SER A 184 2.61 10.18 4.28
CA SER A 184 3.30 8.91 4.47
C SER A 184 4.82 9.09 4.52
N VAL A 185 5.48 8.33 5.40
CA VAL A 185 6.95 8.18 5.47
C VAL A 185 7.30 6.71 5.65
N ALA A 186 8.47 6.26 5.18
CA ALA A 186 8.85 4.85 5.24
C ALA A 186 10.35 4.65 5.37
N ALA A 187 10.76 3.91 6.41
CA ALA A 187 12.14 3.54 6.69
C ALA A 187 12.19 2.23 7.48
N GLY A 188 13.32 1.51 7.41
CA GLY A 188 13.58 0.34 8.23
C GLY A 188 12.54 -0.78 8.09
N GLY A 189 11.98 -0.99 6.90
CA GLY A 189 10.97 -2.01 6.63
C GLY A 189 9.56 -1.68 7.13
N ARG A 190 9.33 -0.45 7.61
CA ARG A 190 8.01 0.04 8.04
C ARG A 190 7.58 1.22 7.19
N MET A 191 6.28 1.36 7.01
CA MET A 191 5.63 2.57 6.50
C MET A 191 4.69 3.12 7.56
N TYR A 192 4.76 4.42 7.80
CA TYR A 192 3.88 5.13 8.71
C TYR A 192 2.98 6.06 7.91
N LYS A 193 1.69 6.05 8.23
CA LYS A 193 0.68 6.88 7.56
C LYS A 193 -0.14 7.63 8.59
N ALA A 194 -0.18 8.95 8.46
CA ALA A 194 -1.05 9.79 9.26
C ALA A 194 -2.24 10.25 8.43
N TYR A 195 -3.44 10.17 9.02
CA TYR A 195 -4.72 10.48 8.39
C TYR A 195 -5.47 11.58 9.16
N GLY A 196 -5.94 12.58 8.42
CA GLY A 196 -6.36 13.85 8.97
C GLY A 196 -7.83 13.91 9.38
N HIS A 197 -8.33 15.13 9.50
CA HIS A 197 -9.59 15.46 10.14
C HIS A 197 -10.77 15.65 9.16
N ILE A 198 -10.62 15.33 7.86
CA ILE A 198 -11.66 15.56 6.84
C ILE A 198 -12.05 14.25 6.14
N ALA A 199 -13.23 13.73 6.48
CA ALA A 199 -13.83 12.61 5.78
C ALA A 199 -14.84 13.15 4.76
N HIS A 200 -14.51 13.04 3.47
CA HIS A 200 -15.46 13.40 2.40
C HIS A 200 -16.61 12.39 2.24
N ARG A 201 -16.46 11.18 2.79
CA ARG A 201 -17.40 10.07 2.66
C ARG A 201 -17.50 9.28 3.93
N ARG A 202 -18.60 8.52 4.07
CA ARG A 202 -18.81 7.64 5.22
C ARG A 202 -17.67 6.64 5.42
N LEU A 203 -17.14 6.07 4.34
CA LEU A 203 -16.08 5.05 4.40
C LEU A 203 -14.74 5.61 4.90
N HIS A 204 -14.51 6.91 4.77
CA HIS A 204 -13.27 7.55 5.23
C HIS A 204 -13.28 7.77 6.75
N GLN A 205 -14.47 7.79 7.37
CA GLN A 205 -14.62 8.15 8.78
C GLN A 205 -13.89 7.19 9.73
N ARG A 206 -13.68 5.92 9.33
CA ARG A 206 -12.96 4.93 10.15
C ARG A 206 -11.53 5.37 10.50
N TRP A 207 -10.90 6.15 9.62
CA TRP A 207 -9.48 6.51 9.72
C TRP A 207 -9.26 7.98 10.06
N LEU A 208 -10.31 8.71 10.47
CA LEU A 208 -10.17 10.11 10.90
C LEU A 208 -9.21 10.24 12.07
N ASN A 209 -8.29 11.21 11.99
CA ASN A 209 -7.32 11.51 13.04
C ASN A 209 -6.64 10.23 13.53
N THR A 210 -6.04 9.47 12.62
CA THR A 210 -5.43 8.17 12.91
C THR A 210 -4.01 8.10 12.36
N LEU A 211 -3.09 7.57 13.15
CA LEU A 211 -1.75 7.20 12.75
C LEU A 211 -1.67 5.67 12.70
N ILE A 212 -1.10 5.11 11.64
CA ILE A 212 -0.86 3.67 11.52
C ILE A 212 0.60 3.36 11.20
N GLY A 213 1.08 2.23 11.71
CA GLY A 213 2.31 1.57 11.29
C GLY A 213 1.97 0.33 10.46
N VAL A 214 2.67 0.17 9.34
CA VAL A 214 2.42 -0.88 8.34
C VAL A 214 3.73 -1.59 8.03
N ASN A 215 3.69 -2.91 7.90
CA ASN A 215 4.80 -3.68 7.34
C ASN A 215 4.98 -3.30 5.87
N ALA A 216 6.15 -2.77 5.52
CA ALA A 216 6.38 -2.22 4.19
C ALA A 216 6.44 -3.29 3.08
N TYR A 217 6.56 -4.57 3.42
CA TYR A 217 6.73 -5.64 2.43
C TYR A 217 5.49 -6.47 2.17
N ASN A 218 4.58 -6.57 3.16
CA ASN A 218 3.37 -7.37 3.03
C ASN A 218 2.06 -6.59 3.31
N GLY A 219 2.17 -5.31 3.68
CA GLY A 219 1.02 -4.42 3.87
C GLY A 219 0.21 -4.67 5.13
N SER A 220 0.67 -5.53 6.05
CA SER A 220 0.00 -5.77 7.33
C SER A 220 0.01 -4.52 8.20
N ILE A 221 -1.15 -4.12 8.72
CA ILE A 221 -1.24 -3.05 9.72
C ILE A 221 -0.72 -3.63 11.04
N LEU A 222 0.43 -3.11 11.50
CA LEU A 222 1.09 -3.53 12.73
C LEU A 222 0.38 -2.92 13.94
N TRP A 223 0.02 -1.64 13.85
CA TRP A 223 -0.62 -0.92 14.94
C TRP A 223 -1.38 0.31 14.44
N GLU A 224 -2.34 0.75 15.25
CA GLU A 224 -3.12 1.97 15.06
C GLU A 224 -3.00 2.84 16.32
N ARG A 225 -2.93 4.17 16.16
CA ARG A 225 -2.91 5.16 17.24
C ARG A 225 -3.83 6.34 16.89
N PRO A 226 -4.59 6.87 17.86
CA PRO A 226 -5.37 8.08 17.63
C PRO A 226 -4.44 9.30 17.52
N LEU A 227 -4.80 10.23 16.64
CA LEU A 227 -4.27 11.59 16.62
C LEU A 227 -5.27 12.52 17.30
N PRO A 228 -4.80 13.65 17.85
CA PRO A 228 -5.69 14.69 18.37
C PRO A 228 -6.74 15.11 17.33
N GLU A 229 -7.92 15.50 17.81
CA GLU A 229 -8.95 16.02 16.93
C GLU A 229 -8.45 17.27 16.19
N GLY A 230 -8.68 17.36 14.88
CA GLY A 230 -8.21 18.51 14.10
C GLY A 230 -6.70 18.52 13.85
N PHE A 231 -5.98 17.42 14.09
CA PHE A 231 -4.54 17.39 13.86
C PHE A 231 -4.17 17.78 12.41
N MET A 232 -3.28 18.76 12.27
CA MET A 232 -2.82 19.27 10.97
C MET A 232 -1.62 18.46 10.46
N ILE A 233 -1.89 17.53 9.55
CA ILE A 233 -0.88 16.57 9.09
C ILE A 233 0.04 17.13 8.01
N HIS A 234 -0.39 18.14 7.27
CA HIS A 234 0.44 18.72 6.20
C HIS A 234 1.68 19.48 6.71
N ARG A 235 1.90 19.53 8.03
CA ARG A 235 3.19 19.94 8.56
C ARG A 235 4.24 18.92 8.13
N ASN A 236 5.42 19.39 7.73
CA ASN A 236 6.54 18.50 7.45
C ASN A 236 7.16 18.01 8.79
N THR A 237 6.36 17.37 9.65
CA THR A 237 6.71 17.04 11.05
C THR A 237 6.62 15.54 11.32
N MET A 238 6.97 14.74 10.33
CA MET A 238 7.09 13.28 10.46
C MET A 238 8.43 12.84 9.88
N VAL A 239 9.19 12.07 10.63
CA VAL A 239 10.45 11.48 10.17
C VAL A 239 10.50 10.00 10.53
N ALA A 240 10.63 9.14 9.53
CA ALA A 240 10.87 7.72 9.72
C ALA A 240 12.37 7.43 9.74
N THR A 241 12.78 6.59 10.68
CA THR A 241 14.13 6.03 10.80
C THR A 241 14.02 4.52 10.98
N ASP A 242 15.15 3.81 10.95
CA ASP A 242 15.22 2.40 11.36
C ASP A 242 14.81 2.19 12.83
N GLY A 243 15.09 3.18 13.69
CA GLY A 243 14.74 3.19 15.11
C GLY A 243 13.28 3.56 15.42
N GLY A 244 12.47 3.96 14.44
CA GLY A 244 11.06 4.31 14.65
C GLY A 244 10.63 5.61 13.97
N LEU A 245 9.43 6.09 14.33
CA LEU A 245 8.82 7.29 13.79
C LEU A 245 8.89 8.46 14.77
N TYR A 246 9.51 9.56 14.36
CA TYR A 246 9.44 10.85 15.04
C TYR A 246 8.25 11.63 14.50
N MET A 247 7.38 12.12 15.38
CA MET A 247 6.20 12.87 15.00
C MET A 247 6.04 14.12 15.88
N GLY A 248 6.23 15.29 15.27
CA GLY A 248 6.03 16.59 15.90
C GLY A 248 4.55 16.98 15.93
N ASP A 249 4.08 17.39 17.10
CA ASP A 249 2.72 17.89 17.34
C ASP A 249 2.71 19.30 17.98
N ALA A 250 1.62 19.65 18.66
CA ALA A 250 1.44 20.95 19.30
C ALA A 250 2.23 21.09 20.62
N GLU A 251 2.65 19.99 21.22
CA GLU A 251 3.26 19.91 22.55
C GLU A 251 4.72 19.47 22.46
N SER A 252 5.02 18.45 21.66
CA SER A 252 6.34 17.81 21.61
C SER A 252 6.57 17.06 20.29
N CYS A 253 7.76 16.48 20.14
CA CYS A 253 8.01 15.43 19.16
C CYS A 253 8.02 14.07 19.86
N ARG A 254 7.08 13.19 19.50
CA ARG A 254 6.95 11.84 20.03
C ARG A 254 7.68 10.84 19.14
N VAL A 255 8.38 9.89 19.76
CA VAL A 255 9.08 8.81 19.04
C VAL A 255 8.36 7.49 19.26
N HIS A 256 7.76 6.96 18.20
CA HIS A 256 6.96 5.73 18.23
C HIS A 256 7.80 4.51 17.88
N HIS A 257 7.64 3.44 18.65
CA HIS A 257 8.24 2.13 18.39
C HIS A 257 7.74 1.56 17.05
N PRO A 258 8.63 1.03 16.19
CA PRO A 258 8.26 0.59 14.83
C PRO A 258 7.19 -0.50 14.81
N ASP A 259 7.24 -1.47 15.73
CA ASP A 259 6.36 -2.65 15.70
C ASP A 259 5.13 -2.56 16.60
N THR A 260 5.12 -1.65 17.57
CA THR A 260 4.03 -1.55 18.55
C THR A 260 3.29 -0.22 18.48
N GLY A 261 3.94 0.85 18.03
CA GLY A 261 3.40 2.22 18.03
C GLY A 261 3.41 2.90 19.40
N GLU A 262 3.96 2.24 20.42
CA GLU A 262 4.14 2.82 21.76
C GLU A 262 5.13 3.98 21.72
N ILE A 263 4.88 5.01 22.52
CA ILE A 263 5.77 6.15 22.64
C ILE A 263 6.97 5.72 23.48
N MET A 264 8.15 5.72 22.88
CA MET A 264 9.41 5.36 23.56
C MET A 264 10.04 6.56 24.26
N ARG A 265 9.90 7.76 23.68
CA ARG A 265 10.40 9.01 24.22
C ARG A 265 9.67 10.21 23.64
N GLU A 266 9.77 11.34 24.33
CA GLU A 266 9.26 12.65 23.89
C GLU A 266 10.39 13.69 23.92
N ILE A 267 10.42 14.55 22.91
CA ILE A 267 11.36 15.67 22.79
C ILE A 267 10.56 16.96 22.91
N VAL A 268 10.77 17.67 24.01
CA VAL A 268 10.01 18.89 24.35
C VAL A 268 10.85 20.12 24.04
N VAL A 269 10.22 21.13 23.46
CA VAL A 269 10.84 22.45 23.24
C VAL A 269 10.99 23.14 24.60
N PRO A 270 12.21 23.51 25.04
CA PRO A 270 12.39 24.19 26.32
C PRO A 270 11.60 25.49 26.43
N ALA A 271 11.10 25.81 27.63
CA ALA A 271 10.38 27.05 27.85
C ALA A 271 11.28 28.26 27.54
N GLY A 272 10.72 29.28 26.89
CA GLY A 272 11.40 30.57 26.65
C GLY A 272 12.24 30.68 25.37
N ILE A 273 12.47 29.59 24.62
CA ILE A 273 13.26 29.67 23.37
C ILE A 273 12.43 30.01 22.13
N ALA A 274 11.11 29.87 22.20
CA ALA A 274 10.20 30.02 21.06
C ALA A 274 8.86 30.64 21.48
N ASP A 275 8.08 31.08 20.48
CA ASP A 275 6.72 31.63 20.67
C ASP A 275 5.70 30.60 21.19
N GLY A 276 6.10 29.33 21.24
CA GLY A 276 5.30 28.20 21.68
C GLY A 276 6.02 26.89 21.40
N SER A 277 5.33 25.78 21.68
CA SER A 277 5.84 24.41 21.55
C SER A 277 5.49 23.75 20.22
N VAL A 278 4.76 24.41 19.33
CA VAL A 278 4.20 23.77 18.14
C VAL A 278 5.29 23.58 17.09
N TRP A 279 5.51 22.33 16.70
CA TRP A 279 6.42 21.96 15.62
C TRP A 279 5.78 22.29 14.27
N LYS A 280 6.53 22.92 13.36
CA LYS A 280 6.05 23.42 12.06
C LYS A 280 6.72 22.71 10.88
N TRP A 281 7.98 22.36 11.04
CA TRP A 281 8.83 21.64 10.12
C TRP A 281 9.85 20.82 10.92
N MET A 282 10.27 19.68 10.37
CA MET A 282 11.31 18.81 10.90
C MET A 282 12.28 18.43 9.79
N GLY A 283 13.56 18.44 10.13
CA GLY A 283 14.62 17.85 9.33
C GLY A 283 15.43 16.90 10.19
N PHE A 284 15.96 15.84 9.60
CA PHE A 284 16.77 14.86 10.31
C PHE A 284 18.00 14.57 9.47
N ASP A 285 19.17 14.76 10.10
CA ASP A 285 20.48 14.52 9.49
C ASP A 285 21.35 13.82 10.55
N ASP A 286 21.76 12.59 10.22
CA ASP A 286 22.45 11.66 11.12
C ASP A 286 21.75 11.43 12.47
N ASP A 287 22.25 12.06 13.54
CA ASP A 287 21.74 11.91 14.91
C ASP A 287 21.14 13.23 15.45
N VAL A 288 20.91 14.21 14.56
CA VAL A 288 20.39 15.53 14.92
C VAL A 288 19.02 15.74 14.29
N LEU A 289 18.06 16.08 15.15
CA LEU A 289 16.71 16.47 14.76
C LEU A 289 16.62 18.00 14.76
N TYR A 290 16.27 18.56 13.61
CA TYR A 290 16.06 19.99 13.41
C TYR A 290 14.57 20.30 13.38
N ALA A 291 14.20 21.48 13.85
CA ALA A 291 12.81 21.90 13.92
C ALA A 291 12.65 23.38 13.62
N LEU A 292 11.59 23.73 12.90
CA LEU A 292 11.00 25.06 13.01
C LEU A 292 9.89 24.98 14.06
N VAL A 293 9.94 25.83 15.08
CA VAL A 293 8.96 25.87 16.17
C VAL A 293 8.33 27.25 16.30
N GLY A 294 7.08 27.28 16.75
CA GLY A 294 6.31 28.51 16.84
C GLY A 294 5.10 28.44 17.74
N GLY A 295 4.32 29.51 17.72
CA GLY A 295 3.10 29.65 18.50
C GLY A 295 1.97 28.71 18.07
N LYS A 296 0.87 28.78 18.82
CA LYS A 296 -0.34 27.99 18.57
C LYS A 296 -0.91 28.25 17.17
N GLU A 297 -1.36 27.18 16.51
CA GLU A 297 -2.06 27.23 15.23
C GLU A 297 -3.57 27.30 15.40
N ILE A 298 -4.27 27.76 14.36
CA ILE A 298 -5.72 27.62 14.29
C ILE A 298 -6.07 26.14 14.25
N GLU A 299 -6.88 25.70 15.21
CA GLU A 299 -7.36 24.33 15.28
C GLU A 299 -8.50 24.12 14.27
N PRO A 300 -8.32 23.27 13.25
CA PRO A 300 -9.39 22.96 12.33
C PRO A 300 -10.40 22.01 13.00
N ARG A 301 -11.67 22.13 12.60
CA ARG A 301 -12.72 21.21 13.06
C ARG A 301 -12.69 19.90 12.27
N THR A 302 -12.89 18.78 12.96
CA THR A 302 -13.08 17.48 12.27
C THR A 302 -14.39 17.49 11.48
N ARG A 303 -14.29 17.24 10.18
CA ARG A 303 -15.42 17.20 9.25
C ARG A 303 -15.76 15.76 8.92
N LYS A 304 -16.97 15.33 9.30
CA LYS A 304 -17.53 14.01 8.96
C LYS A 304 -18.57 14.16 7.85
N SER A 305 -18.58 13.22 6.91
CA SER A 305 -19.58 13.16 5.84
C SER A 305 -20.30 11.82 5.85
N ASN A 306 -21.62 11.84 5.92
CA ASN A 306 -22.45 10.64 5.87
C ASN A 306 -22.82 10.22 4.44
N ASN A 307 -22.34 10.94 3.42
CA ASN A 307 -22.56 10.60 2.03
C ASN A 307 -21.98 9.22 1.73
N ARG A 308 -22.85 8.29 1.30
CA ARG A 308 -22.46 6.94 0.85
C ARG A 308 -21.91 6.97 -0.58
N GLY A 309 -22.43 7.87 -1.43
CA GLY A 309 -22.08 7.97 -2.85
C GLY A 309 -20.87 8.84 -3.16
N TYR A 310 -20.62 9.07 -4.46
CA TYR A 310 -19.58 9.96 -4.96
C TYR A 310 -19.95 11.45 -4.81
N GLY A 311 -20.03 11.93 -3.56
CA GLY A 311 -20.32 13.33 -3.25
C GLY A 311 -19.25 14.33 -3.73
N HIS A 312 -19.66 15.59 -3.94
CA HIS A 312 -18.81 16.69 -4.36
C HIS A 312 -17.79 17.11 -3.29
N TRP A 313 -16.68 17.66 -3.79
CA TRP A 313 -15.56 18.19 -3.03
C TRP A 313 -15.85 19.60 -2.50
N PRO A 314 -15.77 19.86 -1.19
CA PRO A 314 -15.74 21.23 -0.70
C PRO A 314 -14.33 21.79 -0.91
N TRP A 315 -14.18 22.67 -1.91
CA TRP A 315 -13.00 23.51 -2.05
C TRP A 315 -13.08 24.64 -1.01
N GLY A 316 -12.29 24.54 0.05
CA GLY A 316 -12.20 25.58 1.09
C GLY A 316 -11.30 25.14 2.24
N MET A 317 -10.46 26.06 2.72
CA MET A 317 -9.71 25.86 3.96
C MET A 317 -10.68 25.83 5.16
N TRP A 318 -10.17 25.44 6.33
CA TRP A 318 -10.92 25.53 7.58
C TRP A 318 -11.23 26.98 7.94
N ASP A 319 -12.23 27.18 8.81
CA ASP A 319 -12.70 28.50 9.21
C ASP A 319 -11.59 29.27 9.95
N GLY A 320 -11.48 30.57 9.70
CA GLY A 320 -10.51 31.46 10.37
C GLY A 320 -9.11 31.56 9.71
N HIS A 321 -8.86 30.81 8.64
CA HIS A 321 -7.57 30.82 7.92
C HIS A 321 -7.42 32.01 6.95
N ASP A 322 -6.29 32.73 7.02
CA ASP A 322 -5.86 33.71 6.00
C ASP A 322 -4.47 33.36 5.45
N PHE A 323 -4.36 33.20 4.12
CA PHE A 323 -3.11 32.92 3.43
C PHE A 323 -2.06 34.02 3.58
N LYS A 324 -2.47 35.26 3.88
CA LYS A 324 -1.60 36.43 3.94
C LYS A 324 -1.06 36.73 5.33
N ASP A 325 -1.71 36.23 6.37
CA ASP A 325 -1.35 36.51 7.75
C ASP A 325 -0.64 35.31 8.39
N PRO A 326 0.67 35.37 8.65
CA PRO A 326 1.43 34.27 9.23
C PRO A 326 0.97 33.90 10.65
N ARG A 327 0.16 34.73 11.32
CA ARG A 327 -0.39 34.42 12.66
C ARG A 327 -1.61 33.50 12.61
N SER A 328 -2.38 33.57 11.53
CA SER A 328 -3.58 32.75 11.31
C SER A 328 -3.36 31.65 10.26
N ASN A 329 -2.27 31.72 9.50
CA ASN A 329 -1.83 30.67 8.60
C ASN A 329 -1.09 29.53 9.36
N PHE A 330 -1.13 28.32 8.82
CA PHE A 330 -0.43 27.17 9.41
C PHE A 330 1.05 27.17 9.01
N GLY A 331 1.89 26.50 9.79
CA GLY A 331 3.28 26.22 9.44
C GLY A 331 4.27 27.37 9.70
N PHE A 332 3.82 28.51 10.23
CA PHE A 332 4.71 29.62 10.55
C PHE A 332 5.31 29.51 11.96
N GLY A 333 6.60 29.80 12.06
CA GLY A 333 7.36 29.85 13.31
C GLY A 333 8.46 30.90 13.23
N ARG A 334 9.21 31.08 14.32
CA ARG A 334 10.32 32.04 14.38
C ARG A 334 11.62 31.46 14.88
N THR A 335 11.56 30.31 15.54
CA THR A 335 12.73 29.68 16.12
C THR A 335 13.04 28.42 15.34
N LEU A 336 14.23 28.36 14.74
CA LEU A 336 14.85 27.13 14.31
C LEU A 336 15.65 26.55 15.48
N ALA A 337 15.59 25.24 15.69
CA ALA A 337 16.30 24.58 16.79
C ALA A 337 16.83 23.21 16.36
N ALA A 338 17.94 22.79 16.97
CA ALA A 338 18.50 21.46 16.81
C ALA A 338 18.50 20.71 18.13
N PHE A 339 18.17 19.42 18.07
CA PHE A 339 18.08 18.52 19.21
C PHE A 339 18.89 17.26 18.92
N ALA A 340 19.62 16.76 19.90
CA ALA A 340 20.21 15.42 19.80
C ALA A 340 19.08 14.38 19.77
N ALA A 341 18.91 13.67 18.65
CA ALA A 341 17.74 12.84 18.39
C ALA A 341 17.53 11.73 19.44
N LYS A 342 18.63 11.18 19.96
CA LYS A 342 18.64 10.10 20.97
C LYS A 342 18.23 10.57 22.37
N THR A 343 18.64 11.78 22.76
CA THR A 343 18.47 12.28 24.14
C THR A 343 17.41 13.37 24.27
N GLY A 344 17.00 13.99 23.17
CA GLY A 344 16.12 15.16 23.15
C GLY A 344 16.79 16.44 23.64
N LYS A 345 18.10 16.43 23.93
CA LYS A 345 18.82 17.61 24.42
C LYS A 345 18.89 18.68 23.34
N LEU A 346 18.47 19.90 23.67
CA LEU A 346 18.68 21.08 22.83
C LEU A 346 20.19 21.31 22.62
N LEU A 347 20.60 21.42 21.36
CA LEU A 347 21.97 21.70 20.95
C LEU A 347 22.17 23.20 20.70
N TRP A 348 21.26 23.81 19.94
CA TRP A 348 21.24 25.24 19.66
C TRP A 348 19.83 25.69 19.25
N SER A 349 19.57 26.99 19.33
CA SER A 349 18.37 27.63 18.79
C SER A 349 18.73 28.96 18.13
N HIS A 350 18.11 29.26 16.99
CA HIS A 350 18.24 30.50 16.24
C HIS A 350 16.85 31.13 16.08
N ARG A 351 16.69 32.41 16.40
CA ARG A 351 15.40 33.09 16.41
C ARG A 351 15.40 34.31 15.50
N GLU A 352 14.38 34.41 14.66
CA GLU A 352 14.13 35.54 13.77
C GLU A 352 13.04 36.47 14.32
N GLU A 353 13.05 37.74 13.90
CA GLU A 353 11.96 38.69 14.20
C GLU A 353 10.72 38.43 13.34
N ASP A 354 10.94 38.14 12.06
CA ASP A 354 9.91 37.82 11.09
C ASP A 354 9.56 36.32 11.11
N PHE A 355 8.34 35.99 10.71
CA PHE A 355 7.91 34.60 10.64
C PHE A 355 8.58 33.88 9.45
N LEU A 356 9.14 32.70 9.73
CA LEU A 356 9.59 31.72 8.75
C LEU A 356 8.43 30.80 8.39
N ASP A 357 8.33 30.43 7.12
CA ASP A 357 7.33 29.50 6.61
C ASP A 357 7.90 28.09 6.54
N GLY A 358 7.33 27.13 7.29
CA GLY A 358 7.77 25.73 7.30
C GLY A 358 7.68 25.02 5.94
N ARG A 359 6.89 25.54 5.00
CA ARG A 359 6.83 25.07 3.60
C ARG A 359 8.01 25.54 2.75
N ALA A 360 8.75 26.51 3.28
CA ALA A 360 9.95 27.10 2.72
C ALA A 360 11.11 27.01 3.71
N VAL A 361 11.27 25.82 4.30
CA VAL A 361 12.49 25.39 5.00
C VAL A 361 12.96 24.10 4.36
N CYS A 362 14.25 24.04 4.01
CA CYS A 362 14.91 22.83 3.52
C CYS A 362 16.39 22.83 3.96
N MET A 363 17.03 21.67 3.95
CA MET A 363 18.43 21.56 4.36
C MET A 363 19.21 20.60 3.48
N ARG A 364 20.50 20.88 3.29
CA ARG A 364 21.42 20.04 2.53
C ARG A 364 22.86 20.33 2.94
N LYS A 365 23.70 19.30 3.04
CA LYS A 365 25.16 19.42 3.31
C LYS A 365 25.49 20.34 4.49
N GLY A 366 24.80 20.15 5.62
CA GLY A 366 25.02 20.94 6.83
C GLY A 366 24.57 22.41 6.73
N ARG A 367 23.74 22.77 5.74
CA ARG A 367 23.14 24.11 5.59
C ARG A 367 21.63 24.03 5.73
N ILE A 368 21.04 24.97 6.48
CA ILE A 368 19.59 25.14 6.59
C ILE A 368 19.21 26.42 5.85
N TYR A 369 18.28 26.31 4.90
CA TYR A 369 17.74 27.44 4.15
C TYR A 369 16.32 27.69 4.62
N ALA A 370 16.01 28.95 4.96
CA ALA A 370 14.70 29.33 5.48
C ALA A 370 14.24 30.67 4.90
N PHE A 371 12.95 30.76 4.59
CA PHE A 371 12.36 31.94 3.95
C PHE A 371 11.27 32.57 4.82
N SER A 372 11.35 33.89 4.95
CA SER A 372 10.28 34.74 5.47
C SER A 372 9.61 35.48 4.30
N PRO A 373 8.36 35.14 3.94
CA PRO A 373 7.68 35.71 2.78
C PRO A 373 7.67 37.24 2.77
N GLY A 374 8.23 37.82 1.70
CA GLY A 374 8.32 39.26 1.49
C GLY A 374 9.32 40.00 2.38
N ARG A 375 10.17 39.27 3.11
CA ARG A 375 11.15 39.83 4.05
C ARG A 375 12.57 39.43 3.68
N GLN A 376 12.86 38.13 3.60
CA GLN A 376 14.22 37.63 3.51
C GLN A 376 14.30 36.13 3.22
N LEU A 377 15.40 35.72 2.61
CA LEU A 377 15.91 34.35 2.55
C LEU A 377 17.22 34.30 3.35
N LEU A 378 17.41 33.28 4.18
CA LEU A 378 18.65 33.11 4.95
C LEU A 378 19.20 31.68 4.86
N CYS A 379 20.50 31.57 5.11
CA CYS A 379 21.22 30.32 5.25
C CYS A 379 21.91 30.26 6.61
N LEU A 380 21.72 29.15 7.32
CA LEU A 380 22.35 28.87 8.60
C LEU A 380 23.26 27.64 8.49
N GLU A 381 24.33 27.61 9.29
CA GLU A 381 25.09 26.42 9.60
C GLU A 381 24.24 25.47 10.44
N ALA A 382 24.05 24.22 10.00
CA ALA A 382 23.26 23.24 10.76
C ALA A 382 23.94 22.82 12.08
N LYS A 383 25.28 22.89 12.15
CA LYS A 383 26.02 22.47 13.35
C LYS A 383 25.80 23.37 14.57
N ASP A 384 25.61 24.68 14.37
CA ASP A 384 25.55 25.67 15.46
C ASP A 384 24.50 26.77 15.27
N GLY A 385 23.71 26.71 14.19
CA GLY A 385 22.64 27.66 13.90
C GLY A 385 23.11 29.04 13.47
N LYS A 386 24.42 29.26 13.23
CA LYS A 386 24.94 30.58 12.88
C LYS A 386 24.60 30.95 11.45
N GLU A 387 24.30 32.24 11.25
CA GLU A 387 24.07 32.80 9.93
C GLU A 387 25.32 32.76 9.06
N VAL A 388 25.10 32.39 7.80
CA VAL A 388 26.11 32.28 6.74
C VAL A 388 25.96 33.45 5.80
N TRP A 389 24.72 33.66 5.34
CA TRP A 389 24.32 34.75 4.49
C TRP A 389 22.81 34.98 4.63
N ARG A 390 22.39 36.18 4.25
CA ARG A 390 21.01 36.62 4.17
C ARG A 390 20.80 37.47 2.92
N ASN A 391 19.68 37.26 2.24
CA ASN A 391 19.28 38.05 1.10
C ASN A 391 17.86 38.61 1.30
N SER A 392 17.78 39.94 1.39
CA SER A 392 16.55 40.71 1.52
C SER A 392 16.37 41.69 0.35
N THR A 393 17.05 41.47 -0.77
CA THR A 393 17.00 42.40 -1.91
C THR A 393 15.60 42.43 -2.52
N PRO A 394 15.10 43.61 -2.94
CA PRO A 394 13.83 43.71 -3.65
C PRO A 394 13.79 42.85 -4.90
N GLU A 395 14.92 42.64 -5.58
CA GLU A 395 15.03 41.78 -6.76
C GLU A 395 14.60 40.34 -6.46
N LEU A 396 15.20 39.70 -5.45
CA LEU A 396 14.85 38.35 -5.03
C LEU A 396 13.39 38.27 -4.57
N LEU A 397 12.99 39.18 -3.67
CA LEU A 397 11.65 39.15 -3.07
C LEU A 397 10.54 39.37 -4.12
N ASN A 398 10.76 40.25 -5.09
CA ASN A 398 9.84 40.47 -6.20
C ASN A 398 9.83 39.27 -7.18
N ALA A 399 10.97 38.61 -7.39
CA ALA A 399 11.05 37.40 -8.21
C ALA A 399 10.21 36.26 -7.60
N VAL A 400 10.40 35.96 -6.31
CA VAL A 400 9.62 34.92 -5.60
C VAL A 400 8.14 35.28 -5.55
N GLY A 401 7.84 36.56 -5.29
CA GLY A 401 6.49 37.10 -5.28
C GLY A 401 5.64 36.63 -4.09
N LYS A 402 4.38 37.09 -4.07
CA LYS A 402 3.43 36.81 -2.99
C LYS A 402 2.71 35.48 -3.22
N ASP A 403 2.27 34.88 -2.12
CA ASP A 403 1.47 33.66 -2.11
C ASP A 403 0.14 33.85 -2.86
N GLY A 404 -0.09 33.01 -3.88
CA GLY A 404 -1.37 32.88 -4.56
C GLY A 404 -2.34 31.94 -3.84
N LYS A 405 -3.61 31.95 -4.29
CA LYS A 405 -4.61 30.96 -3.86
C LYS A 405 -4.39 29.64 -4.61
N ALA A 406 -4.20 28.54 -3.89
CA ALA A 406 -4.14 27.20 -4.46
C ALA A 406 -4.93 26.21 -3.62
N GLN A 407 -6.08 25.76 -4.11
CA GLN A 407 -6.92 24.77 -3.45
C GLN A 407 -7.88 24.15 -4.46
N LEU A 408 -7.36 23.69 -5.60
CA LEU A 408 -8.13 23.00 -6.65
C LEU A 408 -7.32 21.82 -7.19
N TYR A 409 -7.99 20.84 -7.79
CA TYR A 409 -7.29 19.71 -8.41
C TYR A 409 -6.37 20.15 -9.56
N THR A 410 -6.64 21.32 -10.15
CA THR A 410 -5.84 21.93 -11.21
C THR A 410 -4.72 22.80 -10.68
N THR A 411 -4.97 23.57 -9.61
CA THR A 411 -3.96 24.49 -9.06
C THR A 411 -3.05 23.83 -8.04
N GLY A 412 -3.43 22.69 -7.46
CA GLY A 412 -2.72 22.03 -6.37
C GLY A 412 -3.18 22.54 -5.00
N PHE A 413 -2.41 22.20 -3.96
CA PHE A 413 -2.72 22.54 -2.58
C PHE A 413 -1.77 23.63 -2.07
N SER A 414 -2.34 24.61 -1.39
CA SER A 414 -1.60 25.65 -0.68
C SER A 414 -0.73 25.12 0.45
N THR A 415 -1.05 23.93 0.93
CA THR A 415 -0.30 23.23 1.99
C THR A 415 0.93 22.50 1.49
N SER A 416 1.13 22.42 0.17
CA SER A 416 2.35 21.89 -0.40
C SER A 416 3.54 22.77 -0.05
N TYR A 417 4.66 22.13 0.29
CA TYR A 417 5.98 22.77 0.27
C TYR A 417 6.20 23.42 -1.10
N TYR A 418 6.97 24.50 -1.10
CA TYR A 418 7.30 25.21 -2.34
C TYR A 418 8.77 25.62 -2.41
N MET A 419 9.58 25.24 -1.43
CA MET A 419 11.04 25.40 -1.46
C MET A 419 11.71 24.04 -1.34
N SER A 420 12.65 23.77 -2.23
CA SER A 420 13.54 22.61 -2.18
C SER A 420 14.95 23.03 -2.56
N CYS A 421 15.95 22.20 -2.28
CA CYS A 421 17.32 22.49 -2.67
C CYS A 421 18.06 21.25 -3.18
N ASN A 422 19.11 21.49 -3.97
CA ASN A 422 20.19 20.55 -4.18
C ASN A 422 21.50 21.19 -3.67
N ASP A 423 22.65 20.72 -4.15
CA ASP A 423 23.94 21.27 -3.72
C ASP A 423 24.21 22.70 -4.22
N ASP A 424 23.63 23.09 -5.36
CA ASP A 424 23.93 24.34 -6.08
C ASP A 424 22.78 25.37 -6.04
N VAL A 425 21.53 24.90 -5.95
CA VAL A 425 20.31 25.70 -6.17
C VAL A 425 19.27 25.47 -5.09
N ILE A 426 18.71 26.57 -4.58
CA ILE A 426 17.42 26.63 -3.87
C ILE A 426 16.36 26.99 -4.90
N LEU A 427 15.30 26.19 -4.99
CA LEU A 427 14.22 26.37 -5.95
C LEU A 427 12.92 26.73 -5.23
N PHE A 428 12.28 27.81 -5.67
CA PHE A 428 10.90 28.14 -5.35
C PHE A 428 9.99 27.67 -6.47
N ALA A 429 9.19 26.64 -6.25
CA ALA A 429 8.22 26.11 -7.21
C ALA A 429 7.05 25.46 -6.48
N GLY A 430 5.82 25.73 -6.92
CA GLY A 430 4.66 25.04 -6.39
C GLY A 430 3.33 25.76 -6.59
N PRO A 431 2.22 25.17 -6.10
CA PRO A 431 0.85 25.61 -6.33
C PRO A 431 0.56 27.11 -6.11
N GLN A 432 1.20 27.72 -5.12
CA GLN A 432 0.98 29.13 -4.76
C GLN A 432 1.97 30.09 -5.39
N ARG A 433 3.00 29.59 -6.08
CA ARG A 433 4.06 30.45 -6.61
C ARG A 433 3.61 31.07 -7.93
N PRO A 434 3.66 32.40 -8.08
CA PRO A 434 3.41 33.05 -9.36
C PRO A 434 4.55 32.76 -10.36
N ASN A 435 5.78 32.67 -9.86
CA ASN A 435 6.99 32.44 -10.63
C ASN A 435 7.75 31.24 -10.08
N MET A 436 8.47 30.52 -10.93
CA MET A 436 9.46 29.54 -10.49
C MET A 436 10.83 30.24 -10.45
N VAL A 437 11.51 30.17 -9.32
CA VAL A 437 12.71 30.98 -9.05
C VAL A 437 13.81 30.10 -8.54
N ALA A 438 15.00 30.24 -9.11
CA ALA A 438 16.21 29.58 -8.63
C ALA A 438 17.18 30.58 -8.02
N VAL A 439 17.80 30.17 -6.93
CA VAL A 439 18.71 30.97 -6.12
C VAL A 439 19.94 30.13 -5.79
N SER A 440 21.12 30.74 -5.77
CA SER A 440 22.38 30.08 -5.38
C SER A 440 22.35 29.61 -3.92
N THR A 441 22.69 28.35 -3.66
CA THR A 441 22.88 27.83 -2.29
C THR A 441 24.08 28.48 -1.59
N ALA A 442 25.07 28.90 -2.36
CA ALA A 442 26.31 29.47 -1.85
C ALA A 442 26.17 30.94 -1.44
N THR A 443 25.42 31.74 -2.22
CA THR A 443 25.36 33.20 -2.04
C THR A 443 23.97 33.74 -1.73
N GLY A 444 22.93 32.95 -1.95
CA GLY A 444 21.55 33.43 -1.84
C GLY A 444 21.13 34.36 -2.97
N GLU A 445 21.94 34.51 -4.02
CA GLU A 445 21.66 35.39 -5.15
C GLU A 445 20.72 34.74 -6.18
N LEU A 446 19.89 35.58 -6.81
CA LEU A 446 18.98 35.16 -7.87
C LEU A 446 19.77 34.62 -9.07
N LEU A 447 19.44 33.42 -9.52
CA LEU A 447 20.05 32.83 -10.72
C LEU A 447 19.17 33.03 -11.95
N TRP A 448 17.90 32.65 -11.86
CA TRP A 448 16.94 32.78 -12.95
C TRP A 448 15.50 32.75 -12.46
N THR A 449 14.57 33.18 -13.31
CA THR A 449 13.14 33.22 -13.03
C THR A 449 12.31 32.82 -14.25
N TYR A 450 11.32 31.95 -14.03
CA TYR A 450 10.25 31.64 -14.96
C TYR A 450 8.97 32.35 -14.53
N LYS A 451 8.26 33.01 -15.46
CA LYS A 451 6.97 33.70 -15.21
C LYS A 451 5.78 32.72 -15.06
N GLN A 452 6.04 31.58 -14.44
CA GLN A 452 5.08 30.54 -14.07
C GLN A 452 5.69 29.73 -12.93
N GLY A 453 5.00 29.64 -11.79
CA GLY A 453 5.51 28.96 -10.59
C GLY A 453 4.87 27.63 -10.25
N ASN A 454 3.71 27.29 -10.83
CA ASN A 454 2.97 26.07 -10.49
C ASN A 454 3.51 24.80 -11.17
N PHE A 455 4.79 24.53 -10.92
CA PHE A 455 5.45 23.29 -11.28
C PHE A 455 5.59 22.39 -10.06
N GLN A 456 5.51 21.09 -10.28
CA GLN A 456 6.03 20.11 -9.34
C GLN A 456 7.42 19.73 -9.82
N ALA A 457 8.41 20.05 -9.00
CA ALA A 457 9.81 19.98 -9.38
C ALA A 457 10.51 18.81 -8.69
N VAL A 458 11.42 18.16 -9.41
CA VAL A 458 12.28 17.09 -8.90
C VAL A 458 13.69 17.32 -9.41
N PHE A 459 14.65 17.50 -8.52
CA PHE A 459 16.06 17.54 -8.89
C PHE A 459 16.53 16.14 -9.24
N LEU A 460 17.02 15.98 -10.47
CA LEU A 460 17.79 14.83 -10.93
C LEU A 460 19.29 15.12 -10.74
N ASP A 461 20.18 14.28 -11.27
CA ASP A 461 21.62 14.43 -11.03
C ASP A 461 22.22 15.66 -11.72
N THR A 462 21.85 15.92 -12.98
CA THR A 462 22.34 17.07 -13.77
C THR A 462 21.23 18.03 -14.17
N ASP A 463 19.98 17.59 -14.08
CA ASP A 463 18.82 18.27 -14.67
C ASP A 463 17.71 18.47 -13.63
N LEU A 464 16.82 19.43 -13.90
CA LEU A 464 15.59 19.65 -13.15
C LEU A 464 14.40 19.13 -13.97
N PHE A 465 13.66 18.16 -13.42
CA PHE A 465 12.38 17.79 -13.99
C PHE A 465 11.27 18.67 -13.40
N VAL A 466 10.43 19.25 -14.25
CA VAL A 466 9.27 20.05 -13.82
C VAL A 466 7.99 19.58 -14.49
N ALA A 467 7.00 19.19 -13.70
CA ALA A 467 5.68 18.77 -14.18
C ALA A 467 4.68 19.93 -14.21
N GLY A 468 4.34 20.39 -15.42
CA GLY A 468 3.37 21.47 -15.66
C GLY A 468 1.91 20.98 -15.65
N GLY A 469 1.01 21.80 -15.09
CA GLY A 469 -0.41 21.48 -14.93
C GLY A 469 -1.23 21.51 -16.23
N SER A 470 -2.44 20.95 -16.19
CA SER A 470 -3.32 20.80 -17.38
C SER A 470 -3.98 22.09 -17.87
N ARG A 471 -3.92 23.19 -17.10
CA ARG A 471 -4.49 24.51 -17.47
C ARG A 471 -3.46 25.50 -18.01
N ASP A 472 -2.17 25.21 -17.89
CA ASP A 472 -1.11 26.18 -18.13
C ASP A 472 -0.20 25.70 -19.28
N GLU A 473 -0.57 25.96 -20.55
CA GLU A 473 0.21 25.74 -21.81
C GLU A 473 1.13 24.49 -21.95
N ARG A 474 0.86 23.45 -21.14
CA ARG A 474 0.83 21.99 -21.36
C ARG A 474 2.11 21.25 -21.72
N ALA A 475 3.26 21.61 -21.17
CA ALA A 475 4.37 20.65 -21.11
C ALA A 475 5.00 20.54 -19.72
N SER A 476 5.47 19.34 -19.45
CA SER A 476 6.52 19.12 -18.46
C SER A 476 7.87 19.35 -19.15
N TYR A 477 8.91 19.66 -18.41
CA TYR A 477 10.23 19.93 -18.99
C TYR A 477 11.33 19.22 -18.22
N ARG A 478 12.42 18.92 -18.93
CA ARG A 478 13.75 18.87 -18.32
C ARG A 478 14.42 20.21 -18.55
N LEU A 479 14.96 20.79 -17.48
CA LEU A 479 15.67 22.04 -17.51
C LEU A 479 17.10 21.82 -17.03
N ASP A 480 18.04 22.58 -17.57
CA ASP A 480 19.35 22.74 -16.94
C ASP A 480 19.17 23.46 -15.60
N ILE A 481 19.70 22.88 -14.51
CA ILE A 481 19.45 23.37 -13.15
C ILE A 481 19.99 24.79 -12.96
N LYS A 482 21.16 25.09 -13.54
CA LYS A 482 21.90 26.34 -13.28
C LYS A 482 21.39 27.52 -14.08
N THR A 483 20.95 27.28 -15.31
CA THR A 483 20.52 28.32 -16.25
C THR A 483 19.00 28.38 -16.42
N GLY A 484 18.29 27.33 -16.05
CA GLY A 484 16.86 27.17 -16.31
C GLY A 484 16.56 26.90 -17.78
N LYS A 485 17.55 26.67 -18.65
CA LYS A 485 17.33 26.43 -20.08
C LYS A 485 16.58 25.12 -20.30
N GLN A 486 15.56 25.13 -21.17
CA GLN A 486 14.84 23.91 -21.55
C GLN A 486 15.76 22.96 -22.32
N LEU A 487 15.91 21.74 -21.82
CA LEU A 487 16.63 20.63 -22.47
C LEU A 487 15.66 19.78 -23.29
N HIS A 488 14.52 19.42 -22.69
CA HIS A 488 13.50 18.59 -23.33
C HIS A 488 12.08 19.00 -22.94
N LYS A 489 11.16 18.89 -23.89
CA LYS A 489 9.72 19.05 -23.68
C LYS A 489 9.06 17.67 -23.53
N LEU A 490 8.24 17.52 -22.51
CA LEU A 490 7.61 16.26 -22.10
C LEU A 490 6.10 16.44 -21.90
N ARG A 491 5.38 15.32 -21.74
CA ARG A 491 3.93 15.33 -21.52
C ARG A 491 3.57 16.01 -20.20
N ALA A 492 2.55 16.87 -20.24
CA ALA A 492 2.01 17.51 -19.03
C ALA A 492 1.39 16.51 -18.04
N ARG A 493 1.40 16.86 -16.75
CA ARG A 493 0.65 16.12 -15.72
C ARG A 493 -0.84 16.44 -15.78
N ALA A 494 -1.65 15.50 -15.30
CA ALA A 494 -3.07 15.70 -15.06
C ALA A 494 -3.40 15.61 -13.57
N GLY A 495 -4.07 16.65 -13.04
CA GLY A 495 -4.56 16.67 -11.66
C GLY A 495 -3.52 17.02 -10.59
N CYS A 496 -3.90 16.83 -9.33
CA CYS A 496 -3.20 17.41 -8.16
C CYS A 496 -1.99 16.64 -7.63
N THR A 497 -1.65 15.49 -8.20
CA THR A 497 -0.65 14.61 -7.58
C THR A 497 0.75 15.12 -7.76
N HIS A 498 1.53 15.20 -6.67
CA HIS A 498 2.96 15.51 -6.68
C HIS A 498 3.75 14.55 -7.59
N ALA A 499 4.71 15.12 -8.33
CA ALA A 499 5.72 14.37 -9.05
C ALA A 499 6.76 13.86 -8.05
N THR A 500 7.13 12.60 -8.20
CA THR A 500 8.09 11.88 -7.36
C THR A 500 9.02 11.11 -8.27
N ALA A 501 10.26 10.85 -7.86
CA ALA A 501 11.18 10.08 -8.67
C ALA A 501 11.94 9.03 -7.85
N ASN A 502 12.55 8.09 -8.57
CA ASN A 502 13.68 7.33 -8.08
C ASN A 502 14.84 7.46 -9.08
N LEU A 503 15.90 6.67 -8.92
CA LEU A 503 17.03 6.69 -9.84
C LEU A 503 16.68 6.26 -11.29
N ASP A 504 15.60 5.51 -11.49
CA ASP A 504 15.21 4.95 -12.80
C ASP A 504 14.11 5.78 -13.48
N SER A 505 13.22 6.39 -12.69
CA SER A 505 11.95 6.87 -13.19
C SER A 505 11.46 8.13 -12.49
N VAL A 506 10.71 8.94 -13.24
CA VAL A 506 9.83 9.97 -12.69
C VAL A 506 8.38 9.52 -12.80
N PHE A 507 7.60 9.71 -11.73
CA PHE A 507 6.20 9.34 -11.62
C PHE A 507 5.31 10.55 -11.39
N PHE A 508 4.20 10.62 -12.10
CA PHE A 508 3.14 11.59 -11.85
C PHE A 508 1.80 11.09 -12.40
N ARG A 509 0.71 11.84 -12.22
CA ARG A 509 -0.62 11.43 -12.65
C ARG A 509 -0.92 11.79 -14.11
N GLY A 510 -1.52 10.87 -14.87
CA GLY A 510 -1.93 11.08 -16.27
C GLY A 510 -2.85 10.01 -16.86
N GLY A 511 -4.03 9.80 -16.26
CA GLY A 511 -4.95 8.69 -16.62
C GLY A 511 -4.65 7.38 -15.88
N GLY A 512 -4.06 7.50 -14.68
CA GLY A 512 -3.33 6.47 -13.96
C GLY A 512 -2.02 7.10 -13.47
N THR A 513 -0.98 6.29 -13.31
CA THR A 513 0.38 6.76 -13.08
C THR A 513 1.13 6.76 -14.40
N VAL A 514 1.67 7.90 -14.78
CA VAL A 514 2.65 8.03 -15.86
C VAL A 514 4.03 7.81 -15.26
N ARG A 515 4.82 6.94 -15.88
CA ARG A 515 6.23 6.69 -15.58
C ARG A 515 7.05 7.19 -16.76
N ILE A 516 8.00 8.09 -16.52
CA ILE A 516 9.01 8.51 -17.50
C ILE A 516 10.34 7.88 -17.10
N GLY A 517 10.93 7.06 -17.98
CA GLY A 517 12.28 6.53 -17.81
C GLY A 517 13.31 7.66 -17.85
N ILE A 518 14.20 7.72 -16.85
CA ILE A 518 15.20 8.81 -16.75
C ILE A 518 16.28 8.66 -17.83
N ALA A 519 16.70 7.44 -18.14
CA ALA A 519 17.77 7.18 -19.11
C ALA A 519 17.34 7.46 -20.56
N ASP A 520 16.12 7.10 -20.94
CA ASP A 520 15.67 7.06 -22.34
C ASP A 520 14.44 7.95 -22.65
N ASN A 521 13.87 8.62 -21.63
CA ASN A 521 12.62 9.37 -21.73
C ASN A 521 11.40 8.53 -22.17
N SER A 522 11.46 7.20 -22.04
CA SER A 522 10.33 6.32 -22.38
C SER A 522 9.12 6.62 -21.50
N VAL A 523 7.94 6.73 -22.12
CA VAL A 523 6.69 7.03 -21.42
C VAL A 523 5.87 5.75 -21.29
N ASN A 524 5.69 5.30 -20.05
CA ASN A 524 4.92 4.11 -19.71
C ASN A 524 3.73 4.49 -18.81
N HIS A 525 2.68 3.67 -18.83
CA HIS A 525 1.48 3.89 -18.03
C HIS A 525 1.22 2.72 -17.09
N ILE A 526 1.13 3.00 -15.79
CA ILE A 526 0.60 2.07 -14.79
C ILE A 526 -0.86 2.48 -14.58
N THR A 527 -1.72 2.04 -15.50
CA THR A 527 -3.07 2.59 -15.68
C THR A 527 -4.02 2.42 -14.49
N PRO A 528 -4.12 1.27 -13.78
CA PRO A 528 -5.09 1.12 -12.71
C PRO A 528 -4.57 1.71 -11.40
N MET A 529 -3.39 2.33 -11.35
CA MET A 529 -2.88 2.95 -10.14
C MET A 529 -2.89 4.45 -10.26
N ARG A 530 -3.58 5.11 -9.33
CA ARG A 530 -3.53 6.57 -9.19
C ARG A 530 -2.70 6.92 -7.95
N PRO A 531 -1.69 7.80 -8.07
CA PRO A 531 -0.96 8.26 -6.90
C PRO A 531 -1.79 9.28 -6.10
N PRO A 532 -1.82 9.18 -4.76
CA PRO A 532 -2.51 10.14 -3.89
C PRO A 532 -1.93 11.53 -4.05
N CYS A 533 -2.73 12.58 -3.81
CA CYS A 533 -2.29 13.90 -4.23
C CYS A 533 -1.08 14.43 -3.45
N GLN A 534 -0.94 14.09 -2.17
CA GLN A 534 0.11 14.54 -1.26
C GLN A 534 1.39 13.71 -1.37
N ASP A 535 1.29 12.38 -1.39
CA ASP A 535 2.48 11.50 -1.30
C ASP A 535 3.11 11.21 -2.67
N GLY A 536 2.35 11.30 -3.78
CA GLY A 536 2.86 10.84 -5.08
C GLY A 536 3.05 9.32 -5.10
N VAL A 537 4.08 8.84 -5.80
CA VAL A 537 4.55 7.44 -5.74
C VAL A 537 5.77 7.40 -4.83
N ILE A 538 5.64 6.77 -3.67
CA ILE A 538 6.78 6.63 -2.75
C ILE A 538 7.65 5.49 -3.21
N THR A 539 8.96 5.71 -3.25
CA THR A 539 9.96 4.64 -3.41
C THR A 539 10.73 4.51 -2.10
N SER A 540 10.69 3.34 -1.47
CA SER A 540 11.39 3.05 -0.21
C SER A 540 11.48 1.55 0.03
N ASN A 541 12.48 1.10 0.80
CA ASN A 541 12.64 -0.30 1.18
C ASN A 541 12.78 -1.25 -0.03
N GLY A 542 13.23 -0.76 -1.19
CA GLY A 542 13.29 -1.53 -2.45
C GLY A 542 11.96 -1.71 -3.19
N LEU A 543 10.89 -1.00 -2.80
CA LEU A 543 9.55 -1.13 -3.35
C LEU A 543 8.94 0.23 -3.73
N LEU A 544 7.88 0.20 -4.55
CA LEU A 544 7.04 1.35 -4.91
C LEU A 544 5.69 1.28 -4.20
N TYR A 545 5.15 2.41 -3.74
CA TYR A 545 3.88 2.47 -3.01
C TYR A 545 2.89 3.51 -3.52
N TRP A 546 1.61 3.12 -3.49
CA TRP A 546 0.46 3.96 -3.76
C TRP A 546 -0.56 3.91 -2.61
N GLY A 547 -1.36 4.97 -2.51
CA GLY A 547 -2.57 5.01 -1.69
C GLY A 547 -2.33 4.95 -0.17
N PRO A 548 -3.41 4.87 0.63
CA PRO A 548 -4.82 4.81 0.23
C PRO A 548 -5.37 6.12 -0.34
N TRP A 549 -6.63 6.10 -0.81
CA TRP A 549 -7.22 7.26 -1.48
C TRP A 549 -8.12 8.11 -0.61
N MET A 550 -7.82 9.40 -0.67
CA MET A 550 -8.64 10.50 -0.20
C MET A 550 -9.73 10.89 -1.20
N CYS A 551 -9.47 10.64 -2.49
CA CYS A 551 -10.32 11.07 -3.60
C CYS A 551 -11.04 9.90 -4.24
N GLY A 552 -12.37 9.86 -4.16
CA GLY A 552 -13.20 8.87 -4.88
C GLY A 552 -13.28 9.07 -6.40
N CYS A 553 -12.20 9.43 -7.09
CA CYS A 553 -12.20 9.45 -8.56
C CYS A 553 -12.01 8.02 -9.07
N SER A 554 -12.97 7.51 -9.84
CA SER A 554 -13.39 6.10 -9.81
C SER A 554 -12.85 5.19 -10.92
N LEU A 555 -11.54 5.21 -11.22
CA LEU A 555 -10.96 4.34 -12.28
C LEU A 555 -9.60 3.73 -11.90
N SER A 556 -9.45 3.20 -10.69
CA SER A 556 -8.18 2.58 -10.24
C SER A 556 -8.42 1.41 -9.27
N LEU A 557 -7.37 0.65 -8.92
CA LEU A 557 -7.31 -0.30 -7.80
C LEU A 557 -7.20 0.43 -6.46
N TYR A 558 -8.12 0.22 -5.53
CA TYR A 558 -8.11 0.89 -4.22
C TYR A 558 -7.23 0.14 -3.21
N GLY A 559 -6.87 0.80 -2.11
CA GLY A 559 -6.00 0.23 -1.09
C GLY A 559 -4.68 0.96 -0.92
N HIS A 560 -3.88 0.47 0.04
CA HIS A 560 -2.45 0.67 0.07
C HIS A 560 -1.79 -0.40 -0.80
N ILE A 561 -1.16 0.00 -1.89
CA ILE A 561 -0.67 -0.91 -2.92
C ILE A 561 0.84 -0.80 -3.01
N SER A 562 1.51 -1.94 -3.18
CA SER A 562 2.95 -2.00 -3.42
C SER A 562 3.27 -2.78 -4.68
N LEU A 563 4.28 -2.30 -5.40
CA LEU A 563 4.94 -3.03 -6.48
C LEU A 563 6.42 -3.26 -6.13
N GLY A 564 6.91 -4.46 -6.44
CA GLY A 564 8.33 -4.82 -6.39
C GLY A 564 8.91 -5.03 -7.77
N SER A 565 10.24 -5.01 -7.89
CA SER A 565 10.92 -5.32 -9.14
C SER A 565 10.65 -6.76 -9.58
N ARG A 566 10.33 -6.93 -10.86
CA ARG A 566 10.16 -8.24 -11.49
C ARG A 566 11.53 -8.84 -11.77
N SER A 567 11.81 -10.01 -11.20
CA SER A 567 12.94 -10.82 -11.68
C SER A 567 12.69 -11.23 -13.14
N THR A 568 13.63 -10.99 -14.03
CA THR A 568 13.51 -11.33 -15.46
C THR A 568 13.60 -12.83 -15.74
N GLN A 569 13.91 -13.66 -14.74
CA GLN A 569 13.95 -15.12 -14.89
C GLN A 569 12.53 -15.72 -15.01
N GLY A 570 12.25 -16.37 -16.13
CA GLY A 570 11.19 -17.39 -16.25
C GLY A 570 9.77 -16.92 -16.58
N LEU A 571 9.51 -15.62 -16.78
CA LEU A 571 8.16 -15.11 -17.03
C LEU A 571 8.00 -14.37 -18.38
N VAL A 572 8.87 -14.62 -19.36
CA VAL A 572 8.83 -13.91 -20.64
C VAL A 572 8.10 -14.76 -21.69
N GLY A 573 6.84 -14.39 -21.96
CA GLY A 573 6.18 -14.66 -23.24
C GLY A 573 5.69 -13.32 -23.78
N THR A 574 6.37 -12.78 -24.79
CA THR A 574 6.08 -11.43 -25.35
C THR A 574 4.99 -11.41 -26.41
N ASP A 575 4.29 -12.53 -26.64
CA ASP A 575 3.15 -12.58 -27.56
C ASP A 575 1.94 -13.21 -26.89
N PRO A 576 0.72 -12.66 -27.08
CA PRO A 576 -0.52 -13.33 -26.71
C PRO A 576 -0.68 -14.59 -27.56
N GLN A 577 -0.16 -15.71 -27.06
CA GLN A 577 -0.44 -17.01 -27.64
C GLN A 577 -1.68 -17.59 -26.97
N LEU A 578 -2.69 -17.93 -27.77
CA LEU A 578 -3.78 -18.79 -27.31
C LEU A 578 -3.14 -20.13 -26.91
N GLN A 579 -3.03 -20.38 -25.61
CA GLN A 579 -2.55 -21.65 -25.09
C GLN A 579 -3.75 -22.59 -24.95
N THR A 580 -3.83 -23.56 -25.85
CA THR A 580 -4.76 -24.69 -25.74
C THR A 580 -4.06 -25.78 -24.93
N ALA A 581 -4.71 -26.26 -23.88
CA ALA A 581 -4.23 -27.40 -23.10
C ALA A 581 -5.28 -28.51 -23.10
N THR A 582 -4.89 -29.70 -23.52
CA THR A 582 -5.74 -30.89 -23.39
C THR A 582 -5.49 -31.52 -22.02
N VAL A 583 -6.55 -31.63 -21.22
CA VAL A 583 -6.54 -32.36 -19.96
C VAL A 583 -7.12 -33.75 -20.18
N ASP A 584 -6.48 -34.79 -19.62
CA ASP A 584 -7.02 -36.14 -19.61
C ASP A 584 -8.27 -36.17 -18.72
N ALA A 585 -9.45 -36.04 -19.33
CA ALA A 585 -10.70 -36.15 -18.60
C ALA A 585 -10.91 -37.61 -18.15
N ALA A 586 -11.02 -37.86 -16.84
CA ALA A 586 -11.47 -39.13 -16.33
C ALA A 586 -12.85 -39.52 -16.88
N ALA A 587 -13.08 -40.82 -17.03
CA ALA A 587 -14.25 -41.41 -17.69
C ALA A 587 -15.55 -41.16 -16.90
N THR A 588 -16.55 -40.60 -17.60
CA THR A 588 -17.95 -40.35 -17.21
C THR A 588 -18.20 -39.52 -15.97
N ALA A 589 -18.69 -38.28 -16.17
CA ALA A 589 -19.26 -37.45 -15.11
C ALA A 589 -20.70 -37.90 -14.79
N SER A 590 -21.03 -37.96 -13.51
CA SER A 590 -22.32 -38.40 -12.96
C SER A 590 -23.29 -37.26 -12.65
N GLY A 591 -22.86 -36.01 -12.85
CA GLY A 591 -23.67 -34.83 -12.61
C GLY A 591 -24.88 -34.71 -13.52
N PRO A 592 -25.89 -33.90 -13.13
CA PRO A 592 -27.11 -33.73 -13.91
C PRO A 592 -26.82 -33.09 -15.27
N GLU A 593 -27.51 -33.57 -16.31
CA GLU A 593 -27.56 -32.88 -17.60
C GLU A 593 -28.32 -31.56 -17.47
N VAL A 594 -27.83 -30.53 -18.16
CA VAL A 594 -28.46 -29.21 -18.20
C VAL A 594 -29.69 -29.27 -19.08
N LYS A 595 -30.85 -28.94 -18.52
CA LYS A 595 -32.16 -28.96 -19.18
C LYS A 595 -32.70 -27.54 -19.42
N PRO A 596 -33.65 -27.37 -20.36
CA PRO A 596 -34.35 -26.10 -20.52
C PRO A 596 -35.00 -25.65 -19.20
N GLY A 597 -34.68 -24.43 -18.77
CA GLY A 597 -35.19 -23.86 -17.51
C GLY A 597 -34.18 -23.88 -16.36
N ASP A 598 -33.12 -24.68 -16.46
CA ASP A 598 -32.00 -24.62 -15.53
C ASP A 598 -31.24 -23.28 -15.62
N TRP A 599 -30.46 -23.02 -14.59
CA TRP A 599 -29.59 -21.86 -14.46
C TRP A 599 -28.14 -22.31 -14.22
N PRO A 600 -27.45 -22.84 -15.25
CA PRO A 600 -26.15 -23.50 -15.10
C PRO A 600 -24.98 -22.56 -14.78
N CYS A 601 -25.09 -21.26 -15.00
CA CYS A 601 -23.99 -20.32 -14.83
C CYS A 601 -24.47 -18.91 -14.42
N TYR A 602 -23.53 -18.03 -14.08
CA TYR A 602 -23.86 -16.63 -13.79
C TYR A 602 -24.57 -15.99 -14.98
N ARG A 603 -25.73 -15.38 -14.74
CA ARG A 603 -26.61 -14.87 -15.81
C ARG A 603 -26.97 -15.96 -16.84
N GLN A 604 -27.38 -17.14 -16.32
CA GLN A 604 -28.12 -18.24 -16.96
C GLN A 604 -27.49 -18.94 -18.18
N THR A 605 -26.91 -18.20 -19.13
CA THR A 605 -26.32 -18.72 -20.36
C THR A 605 -24.94 -18.08 -20.59
N PRO A 606 -24.06 -18.70 -21.41
CA PRO A 606 -22.80 -18.07 -21.81
C PRO A 606 -22.93 -16.66 -22.41
N ALA A 607 -24.09 -16.35 -23.01
CA ALA A 607 -24.40 -15.02 -23.55
C ALA A 607 -24.83 -13.99 -22.49
N GLY A 608 -24.97 -14.39 -21.22
CA GLY A 608 -25.32 -13.51 -20.12
C GLY A 608 -26.81 -13.14 -20.02
N SER A 609 -27.71 -14.06 -20.40
CA SER A 609 -29.16 -13.90 -20.27
C SER A 609 -29.58 -13.72 -18.79
N CYS A 610 -30.41 -12.73 -18.48
CA CYS A 610 -31.03 -12.61 -17.15
C CYS A 610 -32.51 -13.02 -17.15
N LEU A 611 -32.93 -13.84 -18.12
CA LEU A 611 -34.35 -14.11 -18.40
C LEU A 611 -34.73 -15.58 -18.14
N THR A 612 -35.58 -15.81 -17.13
CA THR A 612 -36.32 -17.07 -17.03
C THR A 612 -37.70 -16.93 -17.66
N ARG A 613 -38.14 -17.98 -18.37
CA ARG A 613 -39.53 -18.10 -18.85
C ARG A 613 -40.43 -18.83 -17.85
N HIS A 614 -39.87 -19.27 -16.73
CA HIS A 614 -40.62 -19.97 -15.71
C HIS A 614 -41.51 -18.97 -14.95
N ARG A 615 -42.79 -19.31 -14.78
CA ARG A 615 -43.75 -18.48 -14.05
C ARG A 615 -43.73 -18.90 -12.58
N PHE A 616 -43.54 -17.93 -11.70
CA PHE A 616 -43.59 -18.14 -10.25
C PHE A 616 -44.98 -17.82 -9.69
N PRO A 617 -45.39 -18.48 -8.60
CA PRO A 617 -46.56 -18.03 -7.85
C PRO A 617 -46.34 -16.60 -7.35
N ALA A 618 -47.42 -15.81 -7.27
CA ALA A 618 -47.35 -14.39 -6.91
C ALA A 618 -46.78 -14.14 -5.50
N ALA A 619 -46.88 -15.13 -4.60
CA ALA A 619 -46.36 -15.08 -3.23
C ALA A 619 -45.66 -16.41 -2.90
N PRO A 620 -44.36 -16.57 -3.19
CA PRO A 620 -43.62 -17.77 -2.78
C PRO A 620 -43.45 -17.80 -1.26
N ALA A 621 -43.69 -18.96 -0.64
CA ALA A 621 -43.38 -19.20 0.76
C ALA A 621 -41.98 -19.84 0.90
N PRO A 622 -41.19 -19.49 1.94
CA PRO A 622 -39.90 -20.12 2.17
C PRO A 622 -40.09 -21.60 2.52
N VAL A 623 -39.46 -22.50 1.76
CA VAL A 623 -39.47 -23.95 2.02
C VAL A 623 -38.34 -24.33 2.99
N TRP A 624 -37.15 -23.79 2.77
CA TRP A 624 -35.98 -23.99 3.61
C TRP A 624 -35.05 -22.77 3.51
N SER A 625 -34.06 -22.71 4.41
CA SER A 625 -32.98 -21.72 4.37
C SER A 625 -31.64 -22.41 4.61
N TYR A 626 -30.60 -21.95 3.93
CA TYR A 626 -29.25 -22.51 4.06
C TYR A 626 -28.27 -21.39 4.40
N GLN A 627 -27.55 -21.55 5.50
CA GLN A 627 -26.49 -20.65 5.92
C GLN A 627 -25.15 -21.26 5.49
N THR A 628 -24.44 -20.57 4.62
CA THR A 628 -23.10 -21.00 4.19
C THR A 628 -22.13 -20.95 5.37
N GLY A 629 -21.30 -21.98 5.51
CA GLY A 629 -20.26 -22.05 6.54
C GLY A 629 -19.02 -21.18 6.23
N GLY A 630 -18.91 -20.65 5.01
CA GLY A 630 -17.79 -19.85 4.53
C GLY A 630 -18.15 -18.37 4.30
N PRO A 631 -17.15 -17.48 4.21
CA PRO A 631 -17.37 -16.04 4.04
C PRO A 631 -17.73 -15.67 2.60
N MET A 632 -18.67 -14.72 2.45
CA MET A 632 -19.05 -14.10 1.18
C MET A 632 -19.30 -15.09 0.03
N PRO A 633 -20.39 -15.88 0.09
CA PRO A 633 -20.70 -16.82 -0.97
C PRO A 633 -20.95 -16.12 -2.31
N SER A 634 -20.67 -16.84 -3.41
CA SER A 634 -21.07 -16.43 -4.75
C SER A 634 -22.60 -16.41 -4.89
N ALA A 635 -23.10 -15.87 -6.01
CA ALA A 635 -24.46 -16.18 -6.42
C ALA A 635 -24.63 -17.72 -6.56
N PRO A 636 -25.82 -18.28 -6.31
CA PRO A 636 -26.08 -19.69 -6.61
C PRO A 636 -26.41 -19.90 -8.09
N VAL A 637 -26.08 -21.09 -8.60
CA VAL A 637 -26.55 -21.63 -9.88
C VAL A 637 -27.33 -22.92 -9.61
N SER A 638 -28.27 -23.29 -10.48
CA SER A 638 -29.17 -24.43 -10.26
C SER A 638 -29.29 -25.27 -11.52
N VAL A 639 -29.04 -26.58 -11.42
CA VAL A 639 -29.20 -27.54 -12.51
C VAL A 639 -29.84 -28.82 -11.99
N GLY A 640 -30.99 -29.19 -12.55
CA GLY A 640 -31.78 -30.31 -12.05
C GLY A 640 -32.21 -30.07 -10.59
N GLU A 641 -31.98 -31.05 -9.73
CA GLU A 641 -32.33 -30.99 -8.30
C GLU A 641 -31.18 -30.49 -7.41
N MET A 642 -30.18 -29.82 -8.00
CA MET A 642 -28.97 -29.38 -7.32
C MET A 642 -28.74 -27.87 -7.48
N ILE A 643 -28.29 -27.25 -6.39
CA ILE A 643 -27.81 -25.87 -6.33
C ILE A 643 -26.30 -25.88 -6.06
N TYR A 644 -25.55 -25.06 -6.77
CA TYR A 644 -24.11 -24.93 -6.62
C TYR A 644 -23.69 -23.50 -6.31
N LEU A 645 -22.71 -23.35 -5.42
CA LEU A 645 -22.11 -22.07 -5.06
C LEU A 645 -20.67 -22.26 -4.59
N GLY A 646 -19.87 -21.21 -4.73
CA GLY A 646 -18.54 -21.11 -4.15
C GLY A 646 -18.49 -20.09 -3.02
N ASP A 647 -17.42 -20.09 -2.22
CA ASP A 647 -17.17 -19.05 -1.23
C ASP A 647 -15.67 -18.68 -1.09
N ARG A 648 -15.38 -17.63 -0.30
CA ARG A 648 -14.00 -17.14 -0.14
C ARG A 648 -13.12 -18.00 0.78
N SER A 649 -13.63 -19.09 1.35
CA SER A 649 -12.76 -20.12 1.94
C SER A 649 -12.14 -21.05 0.88
N GLY A 650 -12.60 -20.94 -0.37
CA GLY A 650 -12.27 -21.88 -1.45
C GLY A 650 -13.22 -23.07 -1.53
N ALA A 651 -14.28 -23.11 -0.71
CA ALA A 651 -15.26 -24.17 -0.79
C ALA A 651 -16.13 -24.02 -2.05
N ILE A 652 -16.41 -25.15 -2.69
CA ILE A 652 -17.48 -25.34 -3.67
C ILE A 652 -18.44 -26.37 -3.09
N ARG A 653 -19.74 -26.09 -3.17
CA ARG A 653 -20.79 -26.90 -2.54
C ARG A 653 -21.83 -27.32 -3.56
N GLY A 654 -22.30 -28.55 -3.43
CA GLY A 654 -23.53 -29.05 -4.05
C GLY A 654 -24.62 -29.23 -2.99
N ILE A 655 -25.75 -28.57 -3.19
CA ILE A 655 -26.87 -28.53 -2.25
C ILE A 655 -28.10 -29.10 -2.94
N ASP A 656 -28.83 -29.95 -2.22
CA ASP A 656 -30.12 -30.47 -2.65
C ASP A 656 -31.16 -29.35 -2.73
N ALA A 657 -31.72 -29.10 -3.92
CA ALA A 657 -32.65 -28.00 -4.13
C ALA A 657 -33.99 -28.20 -3.39
N GLY A 658 -34.40 -29.45 -3.16
CA GLY A 658 -35.66 -29.79 -2.49
C GLY A 658 -35.61 -29.58 -0.99
N SER A 659 -34.51 -29.98 -0.35
CA SER A 659 -34.37 -30.01 1.11
C SER A 659 -33.41 -28.95 1.68
N GLY A 660 -32.59 -28.31 0.84
CA GLY A 660 -31.53 -27.40 1.29
C GLY A 660 -30.35 -28.08 1.97
N LYS A 661 -30.26 -29.42 1.94
CA LYS A 661 -29.16 -30.17 2.56
C LYS A 661 -27.94 -30.18 1.66
N GLU A 662 -26.76 -29.88 2.22
CA GLU A 662 -25.49 -30.06 1.53
C GLU A 662 -25.24 -31.54 1.24
N LYS A 663 -24.97 -31.88 -0.03
CA LYS A 663 -24.65 -33.25 -0.48
C LYS A 663 -23.15 -33.48 -0.49
N TRP A 664 -22.39 -32.48 -0.92
CA TRP A 664 -20.94 -32.56 -1.02
C TRP A 664 -20.31 -31.18 -0.89
N GLN A 665 -19.02 -31.20 -0.49
CA GLN A 665 -18.16 -30.03 -0.38
C GLN A 665 -16.72 -30.39 -0.77
N THR A 666 -16.13 -29.55 -1.60
CA THR A 666 -14.73 -29.66 -2.05
C THR A 666 -14.03 -28.33 -1.87
N PHE A 667 -12.76 -28.36 -1.45
CA PHE A 667 -11.94 -27.17 -1.26
C PHE A 667 -10.92 -27.01 -2.38
N THR A 668 -10.96 -25.87 -3.06
CA THR A 668 -9.88 -25.45 -3.94
C THR A 668 -8.72 -24.86 -3.12
N GLY A 669 -7.60 -24.55 -3.79
CA GLY A 669 -6.46 -23.91 -3.14
C GLY A 669 -6.66 -22.45 -2.73
N GLY A 670 -7.69 -21.77 -3.24
CA GLY A 670 -7.92 -20.34 -2.98
C GLY A 670 -9.38 -19.93 -3.18
N MET A 671 -9.70 -18.67 -2.87
CA MET A 671 -11.08 -18.17 -2.90
C MET A 671 -11.82 -18.47 -4.22
N VAL A 672 -13.09 -18.87 -4.13
CA VAL A 672 -14.01 -18.97 -5.27
C VAL A 672 -14.99 -17.80 -5.20
N VAL A 673 -14.86 -16.86 -6.14
CA VAL A 673 -15.61 -15.59 -6.12
C VAL A 673 -16.81 -15.61 -7.08
N PHE A 674 -16.62 -16.21 -8.26
CA PHE A 674 -17.69 -16.42 -9.23
C PHE A 674 -18.36 -17.78 -9.01
N PRO A 675 -19.67 -17.91 -9.31
CA PRO A 675 -20.33 -19.21 -9.23
C PRO A 675 -19.71 -20.22 -10.20
N PRO A 676 -19.78 -21.53 -9.88
CA PRO A 676 -19.44 -22.57 -10.83
C PRO A 676 -20.27 -22.49 -12.12
N PHE A 677 -19.68 -22.90 -13.24
CA PHE A 677 -20.38 -23.15 -14.49
C PHE A 677 -20.68 -24.64 -14.58
N ILE A 678 -21.95 -25.03 -14.73
CA ILE A 678 -22.35 -26.43 -14.85
C ILE A 678 -22.54 -26.81 -16.32
N ALA A 679 -21.80 -27.80 -16.80
CA ALA A 679 -21.93 -28.36 -18.15
C ALA A 679 -21.41 -29.80 -18.20
N GLU A 680 -22.03 -30.64 -19.03
CA GLU A 680 -21.55 -32.01 -19.30
C GLU A 680 -21.32 -32.82 -18.02
N GLY A 681 -22.25 -32.71 -17.06
CA GLY A 681 -22.19 -33.38 -15.75
C GLY A 681 -21.10 -32.85 -14.80
N ARG A 682 -20.43 -31.74 -15.13
CA ARG A 682 -19.31 -31.18 -14.36
C ARG A 682 -19.60 -29.76 -13.88
N ALA A 683 -18.97 -29.40 -12.75
CA ALA A 683 -18.93 -28.06 -12.21
C ALA A 683 -17.52 -27.47 -12.43
N TYR A 684 -17.45 -26.43 -13.26
CA TYR A 684 -16.21 -25.72 -13.57
C TYR A 684 -16.10 -24.44 -12.74
N ALA A 685 -14.97 -24.24 -12.07
CA ALA A 685 -14.76 -23.07 -11.22
C ALA A 685 -13.34 -22.55 -11.30
N GLY A 686 -13.21 -21.24 -11.43
CA GLY A 686 -11.94 -20.54 -11.26
C GLY A 686 -11.70 -20.18 -9.79
N ALA A 687 -10.45 -20.28 -9.34
CA ALA A 687 -10.07 -19.98 -7.97
C ALA A 687 -8.88 -19.00 -7.88
N ALA A 688 -8.77 -18.35 -6.72
CA ALA A 688 -7.73 -17.35 -6.46
C ALA A 688 -6.32 -17.93 -6.36
N ASP A 689 -6.14 -19.25 -6.39
CA ASP A 689 -4.84 -19.92 -6.50
C ASP A 689 -4.28 -19.96 -7.94
N GLY A 690 -5.02 -19.37 -8.90
CA GLY A 690 -4.65 -19.28 -10.30
C GLY A 690 -4.98 -20.52 -11.12
N LYS A 691 -5.90 -21.37 -10.64
CA LYS A 691 -6.36 -22.57 -11.34
C LYS A 691 -7.84 -22.52 -11.73
N VAL A 692 -8.18 -23.31 -12.75
CA VAL A 692 -9.53 -23.79 -13.04
C VAL A 692 -9.64 -25.21 -12.53
N TYR A 693 -10.77 -25.52 -11.91
CA TYR A 693 -11.12 -26.84 -11.41
C TYR A 693 -12.33 -27.36 -12.20
N ALA A 694 -12.31 -28.64 -12.54
CA ALA A 694 -13.50 -29.37 -12.98
C ALA A 694 -13.82 -30.45 -11.96
N LEU A 695 -14.99 -30.31 -11.35
CA LEU A 695 -15.51 -31.27 -10.39
C LEU A 695 -16.64 -32.06 -11.05
N ASP A 696 -16.81 -33.31 -10.68
CA ASP A 696 -18.04 -34.03 -10.95
C ASP A 696 -19.20 -33.32 -10.20
N ALA A 697 -20.26 -32.92 -10.91
CA ALA A 697 -21.31 -32.12 -10.28
C ALA A 697 -22.22 -32.95 -9.36
N GLY A 698 -22.25 -34.28 -9.50
CA GLY A 698 -23.02 -35.16 -8.62
C GLY A 698 -22.36 -35.40 -7.26
N THR A 699 -21.02 -35.48 -7.24
CA THR A 699 -20.23 -35.95 -6.09
C THR A 699 -19.25 -34.91 -5.54
N GLY A 700 -18.92 -33.87 -6.32
CA GLY A 700 -17.90 -32.88 -5.98
C GLY A 700 -16.46 -33.35 -6.20
N GLN A 701 -16.24 -34.57 -6.65
CA GLN A 701 -14.89 -35.12 -6.84
C GLN A 701 -14.14 -34.37 -7.94
N GLU A 702 -12.91 -33.92 -7.65
CA GLU A 702 -12.03 -33.32 -8.67
C GLU A 702 -11.74 -34.33 -9.78
N GLN A 703 -12.09 -33.96 -11.01
CA GLN A 703 -11.81 -34.72 -12.22
C GLN A 703 -10.49 -34.28 -12.82
N TRP A 704 -10.26 -32.97 -12.86
CA TRP A 704 -9.00 -32.35 -13.26
C TRP A 704 -8.90 -30.92 -12.72
N SER A 705 -7.68 -30.39 -12.68
CA SER A 705 -7.42 -28.96 -12.50
C SER A 705 -6.33 -28.48 -13.46
N TYR A 706 -6.44 -27.23 -13.91
CA TYR A 706 -5.50 -26.60 -14.83
C TYR A 706 -5.03 -25.26 -14.29
N ARG A 707 -3.72 -25.00 -14.34
CA ARG A 707 -3.12 -23.75 -13.87
C ARG A 707 -3.03 -22.75 -15.03
N ILE A 708 -3.78 -21.65 -14.92
CA ILE A 708 -3.68 -20.51 -15.85
C ILE A 708 -2.46 -19.65 -15.52
N ALA A 709 -2.18 -19.49 -14.22
CA ALA A 709 -1.07 -18.65 -13.76
C ALA A 709 0.28 -19.15 -14.32
N PRO A 710 1.11 -18.29 -14.90
CA PRO A 710 2.40 -18.68 -15.47
C PRO A 710 3.39 -19.20 -14.41
N ALA A 711 3.18 -18.83 -13.14
CA ALA A 711 3.94 -19.32 -12.01
C ALA A 711 3.08 -19.42 -10.74
N GLN A 712 3.54 -20.23 -9.79
CA GLN A 712 3.00 -20.28 -8.43
C GLN A 712 3.60 -19.16 -7.57
N ARG A 713 2.88 -18.05 -7.46
CA ARG A 713 3.31 -16.88 -6.68
C ARG A 713 2.15 -16.27 -5.89
N TRP A 714 2.11 -16.54 -4.59
CA TRP A 714 1.14 -16.00 -3.64
C TRP A 714 1.56 -14.62 -3.12
N ILE A 715 0.60 -13.70 -3.09
CA ILE A 715 0.72 -12.35 -2.56
C ILE A 715 -0.44 -11.99 -1.62
N PRO A 716 -0.24 -11.08 -0.66
CA PRO A 716 -1.32 -10.61 0.19
C PRO A 716 -2.20 -9.58 -0.52
N VAL A 717 -3.51 -9.84 -0.49
CA VAL A 717 -4.57 -8.97 -1.00
C VAL A 717 -5.68 -8.87 0.05
N PHE A 718 -5.81 -7.71 0.69
CA PHE A 718 -6.78 -7.37 1.73
C PHE A 718 -6.90 -8.40 2.87
N GLY A 719 -5.76 -8.91 3.35
CA GLY A 719 -5.69 -9.89 4.43
C GLY A 719 -5.92 -11.34 3.98
N SER A 720 -6.09 -11.58 2.68
CA SER A 720 -6.06 -12.92 2.08
C SER A 720 -4.77 -13.14 1.31
N LEU A 721 -4.33 -14.39 1.16
CA LEU A 721 -3.30 -14.76 0.18
C LEU A 721 -3.98 -15.18 -1.12
N VAL A 722 -3.50 -14.64 -2.24
CA VAL A 722 -3.98 -14.97 -3.60
C VAL A 722 -2.81 -15.13 -4.55
N SER A 723 -2.98 -15.90 -5.62
CA SER A 723 -2.07 -15.90 -6.76
C SER A 723 -1.92 -14.48 -7.31
N THR A 724 -0.72 -14.14 -7.80
CA THR A 724 -0.47 -12.93 -8.59
C THR A 724 -1.34 -12.90 -9.86
N TRP A 725 -1.70 -14.08 -10.36
CA TRP A 725 -2.64 -14.29 -11.46
C TRP A 725 -3.82 -15.16 -11.00
N PRO A 726 -4.76 -14.59 -10.23
CA PRO A 726 -5.88 -15.34 -9.71
C PRO A 726 -6.90 -15.60 -10.84
N ALA A 727 -7.45 -16.80 -10.91
CA ALA A 727 -8.50 -17.18 -11.86
C ALA A 727 -9.88 -16.86 -11.26
N VAL A 728 -10.08 -15.64 -10.76
CA VAL A 728 -11.30 -15.24 -10.03
C VAL A 728 -12.39 -14.68 -10.94
N GLY A 729 -12.12 -14.54 -12.23
CA GLY A 729 -13.17 -14.31 -13.24
C GLY A 729 -14.01 -15.57 -13.43
N GLY A 730 -15.28 -15.40 -13.85
CA GLY A 730 -16.12 -16.54 -14.19
C GLY A 730 -15.52 -17.38 -15.32
N VAL A 731 -15.68 -18.70 -15.23
CA VAL A 731 -15.34 -19.64 -16.30
C VAL A 731 -16.52 -19.71 -17.27
N ALA A 732 -16.24 -19.81 -18.57
CA ALA A 732 -17.27 -20.03 -19.59
C ALA A 732 -17.03 -21.37 -20.29
N VAL A 733 -18.10 -22.13 -20.52
CA VAL A 733 -18.04 -23.40 -21.25
C VAL A 733 -18.92 -23.32 -22.48
N ALA A 734 -18.36 -23.69 -23.63
CA ALA A 734 -19.06 -23.74 -24.90
C ALA A 734 -18.38 -24.76 -25.82
N ASP A 735 -19.17 -25.55 -26.54
CA ASP A 735 -18.69 -26.51 -27.55
C ASP A 735 -17.56 -27.43 -27.06
N GLY A 736 -17.68 -27.94 -25.82
CA GLY A 736 -16.68 -28.80 -25.19
C GLY A 736 -15.39 -28.12 -24.75
N LYS A 737 -15.32 -26.77 -24.77
CA LYS A 737 -14.13 -25.98 -24.41
C LYS A 737 -14.37 -25.16 -23.15
N VAL A 738 -13.31 -24.91 -22.39
CA VAL A 738 -13.37 -24.20 -21.11
C VAL A 738 -12.51 -22.94 -21.19
N TYR A 739 -13.18 -21.80 -21.24
CA TYR A 739 -12.54 -20.50 -21.34
C TYR A 739 -12.36 -19.87 -19.97
N ALA A 740 -11.14 -19.41 -19.67
CA ALA A 740 -10.84 -18.75 -18.41
C ALA A 740 -9.73 -17.69 -18.56
N ALA A 741 -9.69 -16.76 -17.61
CA ALA A 741 -8.66 -15.73 -17.56
C ALA A 741 -8.11 -15.56 -16.14
N GLY A 742 -6.83 -15.24 -16.04
CA GLY A 742 -6.12 -14.99 -14.78
C GLY A 742 -5.29 -13.71 -14.83
N GLY A 743 -5.35 -12.92 -13.76
CA GLY A 743 -4.62 -11.65 -13.65
C GLY A 743 -5.32 -10.65 -12.73
N ILE A 744 -4.56 -9.75 -12.11
CA ILE A 744 -5.08 -8.63 -11.30
C ILE A 744 -5.07 -7.34 -12.10
N ALA A 745 -3.93 -7.05 -12.75
CA ALA A 745 -3.69 -5.84 -13.50
C ALA A 745 -2.77 -6.10 -14.68
N HIS A 746 -2.93 -5.30 -15.75
CA HIS A 746 -2.17 -5.45 -16.99
C HIS A 746 -0.63 -5.46 -16.85
N TYR A 747 -0.03 -4.79 -15.86
CA TYR A 747 1.43 -4.80 -15.65
C TYR A 747 1.93 -6.09 -14.98
N ASP A 748 1.02 -6.88 -14.38
CA ASP A 748 1.33 -8.22 -13.92
C ASP A 748 1.27 -9.25 -15.06
N ASP A 749 0.79 -8.85 -16.25
CA ASP A 749 0.28 -9.70 -17.33
C ASP A 749 -1.14 -10.24 -17.06
N THR A 750 -1.89 -10.47 -18.15
CA THR A 750 -3.21 -11.13 -18.12
C THR A 750 -3.15 -12.34 -19.03
N HIS A 751 -3.49 -13.51 -18.49
CA HIS A 751 -3.47 -14.78 -19.21
C HIS A 751 -4.89 -15.23 -19.53
N VAL A 752 -5.14 -15.63 -20.77
CA VAL A 752 -6.43 -16.15 -21.23
C VAL A 752 -6.19 -17.50 -21.88
N VAL A 753 -6.98 -18.51 -21.49
CA VAL A 753 -6.86 -19.91 -21.94
C VAL A 753 -8.20 -20.46 -22.40
N ALA A 754 -8.17 -21.49 -23.25
CA ALA A 754 -9.35 -22.16 -23.81
C ALA A 754 -9.16 -23.68 -23.87
#